data_AF-A0A8T3T6S3-F1
#
_entry.id   AF-A0A8T3T6S3-F1
#
_cell.length_a   1.000
_cell.length_b   1.000
_cell.length_c   1.000
_cell.angle_alpha   90.00
_cell.angle_beta   90.00
_cell.angle_gamma   90.00
#
_symmetry.space_group_name_H-M   'P 1'
#
loop_
_entity.id
_entity.type
_entity.pdbx_description
1 polymer ?
#
loop_
_entity_poly.entity_id
_entity_poly.type
_entity_poly.pdbx_seq_one_letter_code
_entity_poly.pdbx_strand_id
1 'polypeptide(L)'
;MTPAGRAVRVAVDALADRPERTFSYLVPTGLEIPAPGSLVLVPYGRRLALGYVLTSEADALDGDLRPIEAVVSRPMLTMDLLTVAEGIAAYYRAPIGTTLAAMLPPGLESRLSRRWEVLDPSGLPAGVKEATDADGRLSDATLMRFAPRRGRTAWLERMRRNGALRSEWSLRAAGVNPRRVRVLRPLAGETQPTRRAPVQRALLDALGGEERTMAELAIALETEPSALLAPARRLVALGRAELGWRTVERSPLAHRAETPDLRHELSDEQRGALDAIGALPPGGELLLQGVAASGKTDVYLAATLEVLGSGQDVIVMVPEMSLVPQIADRLRALIGDELAVLHSGLSAGERHDEWWRVLRGEVHVVIGTRTAAFAPLSHLGLIVIDEEHDGGYKSDRTPRYDARWVARRRAAIGGARIVLGSATPDLVSLARVRGGHAAHAHLAERRVGSTPAIEIADLRAELAGGNRSIFAGVLGDALGALRRGSEQAVLLLNRRGAATFILCRDCGESLRCPDCELPFVYHLDGATLRCHHCGRSAAPTEKCPSCGSGRIRYFGAGTQRVEAELRARFPGLRIGRLDSDALSARRGFETIYDDFREGRTDVLVGTQLAAKGLDLPSVTLAAVIAADVTLNLPDYRAAERTF
;
A
#
# COMPACT_ATOMS: atom_id res chain seq x y z
N MET A 1 38.79 -29.97 23.14
CA MET A 1 38.16 -29.53 21.88
C MET A 1 36.67 -29.33 22.15
N THR A 2 36.25 -28.10 22.40
CA THR A 2 34.83 -27.72 22.46
C THR A 2 34.21 -28.07 21.10
N PRO A 3 32.98 -28.61 21.01
CA PRO A 3 32.37 -28.85 19.70
C PRO A 3 32.37 -27.53 18.95
N ALA A 4 32.93 -27.49 17.74
CA ALA A 4 32.91 -26.30 16.90
C ALA A 4 31.43 -25.94 16.67
N GLY A 5 30.93 -24.96 17.42
CA GLY A 5 29.55 -24.51 17.28
C GLY A 5 29.35 -24.00 15.86
N ARG A 6 28.26 -24.41 15.22
CA ARG A 6 27.96 -23.98 13.84
C ARG A 6 27.66 -22.48 13.85
N ALA A 7 28.18 -21.77 12.87
CA ALA A 7 27.93 -20.35 12.68
C ALA A 7 26.84 -20.13 11.62
N VAL A 8 26.01 -19.12 11.83
CA VAL A 8 25.01 -18.66 10.85
C VAL A 8 25.26 -17.22 10.45
N ARG A 9 24.91 -16.86 9.22
CA ARG A 9 25.03 -15.49 8.71
C ARG A 9 23.72 -14.74 8.91
N VAL A 10 23.78 -13.62 9.61
CA VAL A 10 22.62 -12.84 10.05
C VAL A 10 22.73 -11.40 9.58
N ALA A 11 21.69 -10.90 8.91
CA ALA A 11 21.52 -9.47 8.68
C ALA A 11 20.79 -8.83 9.86
N VAL A 12 21.13 -7.60 10.22
CA VAL A 12 20.44 -6.84 11.29
C VAL A 12 19.98 -5.51 10.71
N ASP A 13 18.73 -5.12 10.96
CA ASP A 13 18.24 -3.78 10.58
C ASP A 13 18.80 -2.74 11.56
N ALA A 14 20.02 -2.29 11.29
CA ALA A 14 20.69 -1.25 12.05
C ALA A 14 20.72 0.03 11.22
N LEU A 15 19.95 1.03 11.66
CA LEU A 15 20.09 2.43 11.24
C LEU A 15 21.47 2.97 11.70
N ALA A 16 22.57 2.57 11.07
CA ALA A 16 23.87 3.26 11.15
C ALA A 16 24.91 2.70 10.15
N ASP A 17 25.34 3.57 9.22
CA ASP A 17 26.64 3.68 8.54
C ASP A 17 27.25 2.53 7.72
N ARG A 18 26.73 1.30 7.74
CA ARG A 18 27.35 0.20 6.96
C ARG A 18 26.31 -0.69 6.24
N PRO A 19 25.85 -0.29 5.03
CA PRO A 19 24.76 -0.95 4.30
C PRO A 19 24.95 -2.46 4.08
N GLU A 20 26.17 -2.94 3.90
CA GLU A 20 26.40 -4.31 3.41
C GLU A 20 26.73 -5.35 4.49
N ARG A 21 26.64 -4.99 5.78
CA ARG A 21 27.14 -5.88 6.84
C ARG A 21 26.10 -6.92 7.28
N THR A 22 26.33 -8.14 6.84
CA THR A 22 25.93 -9.34 7.57
C THR A 22 26.93 -9.64 8.69
N PHE A 23 26.49 -10.32 9.73
CA PHE A 23 27.31 -10.72 10.86
C PHE A 23 27.20 -12.23 11.08
N SER A 24 28.30 -12.86 11.48
CA SER A 24 28.29 -14.28 11.86
C SER A 24 28.00 -14.41 13.36
N TYR A 25 27.12 -15.34 13.71
CA TYR A 25 26.79 -15.66 15.11
C TYR A 25 26.90 -17.15 15.36
N LEU A 26 27.30 -17.53 16.56
CA LEU A 26 27.36 -18.92 17.00
C LEU A 26 25.97 -19.44 17.34
N VAL A 27 25.63 -20.64 16.91
CA VAL A 27 24.43 -21.37 17.39
C VAL A 27 24.81 -22.11 18.68
N PRO A 28 24.23 -21.77 19.85
CA PRO A 28 24.49 -22.47 21.10
C PRO A 28 24.16 -23.97 21.03
N THR A 29 24.94 -24.80 21.72
CA THR A 29 24.66 -26.23 21.87
C THR A 29 23.28 -26.45 22.49
N GLY A 30 22.41 -27.19 21.79
CA GLY A 30 21.03 -27.44 22.22
C GLY A 30 19.98 -26.50 21.61
N LEU A 31 20.38 -25.48 20.86
CA LEU A 31 19.47 -24.71 20.00
C LEU A 31 19.35 -25.39 18.63
N GLU A 32 18.14 -25.49 18.10
CA GLU A 32 17.93 -25.89 16.70
C GLU A 32 18.59 -24.85 15.77
N ILE A 33 19.28 -25.33 14.73
CA ILE A 33 19.93 -24.45 13.76
C ILE A 33 18.83 -23.75 12.96
N PRO A 34 18.74 -22.42 13.00
CA PRO A 34 17.69 -21.71 12.29
C PRO A 34 17.91 -21.86 10.78
N ALA A 35 16.83 -22.20 10.07
CA ALA A 35 16.81 -22.23 8.62
C ALA A 35 16.92 -20.80 8.02
N PRO A 36 17.36 -20.64 6.77
CA PRO A 36 17.34 -19.34 6.10
C PRO A 36 15.93 -18.74 6.10
N GLY A 37 15.84 -17.42 6.26
CA GLY A 37 14.57 -16.70 6.37
C GLY A 37 13.97 -16.69 7.76
N SER A 38 14.53 -17.45 8.72
CA SER A 38 14.14 -17.35 10.13
C SER A 38 14.58 -16.03 10.75
N LEU A 39 13.82 -15.60 11.77
CA LEU A 39 14.19 -14.49 12.62
C LEU A 39 14.88 -14.98 13.88
N VAL A 40 15.95 -14.30 14.27
CA VAL A 40 16.74 -14.56 15.47
C VAL A 40 16.90 -13.29 16.30
N LEU A 41 17.05 -13.44 17.61
CA LEU A 41 17.45 -12.34 18.48
C LEU A 41 18.96 -12.45 18.69
N VAL A 42 19.69 -11.38 18.39
CA VAL A 42 21.16 -11.38 18.44
C VAL A 42 21.70 -10.18 19.21
N PRO A 43 22.84 -10.32 19.90
CA PRO A 43 23.54 -9.18 20.49
C PRO A 43 24.16 -8.32 19.38
N TYR A 44 23.79 -7.03 19.37
CA TYR A 44 24.31 -6.03 18.44
C TYR A 44 24.80 -4.79 19.19
N GLY A 45 26.11 -4.60 19.26
CA GLY A 45 26.73 -3.59 20.12
C GLY A 45 26.41 -3.84 21.59
N ARG A 46 25.67 -2.91 22.22
CA ARG A 46 25.22 -2.96 23.63
C ARG A 46 23.74 -3.37 23.80
N ARG A 47 23.03 -3.66 22.71
CA ARG A 47 21.60 -4.03 22.74
C ARG A 47 21.37 -5.40 22.11
N LEU A 48 20.18 -5.95 22.34
CA LEU A 48 19.64 -7.03 21.51
C LEU A 48 18.93 -6.42 20.29
N ALA A 49 19.03 -7.09 19.15
CA ALA A 49 18.39 -6.70 17.91
C ALA A 49 17.78 -7.91 17.21
N LEU A 50 16.70 -7.67 16.47
CA LEU A 50 16.14 -8.67 15.58
C LEU A 50 17.07 -8.84 14.37
N GLY A 51 17.43 -10.09 14.09
CA GLY A 51 18.27 -10.49 12.99
C GLY A 51 17.55 -11.44 12.04
N TYR A 52 17.96 -11.42 10.78
CA TYR A 52 17.41 -12.22 9.69
C TYR A 52 18.46 -13.22 9.23
N VAL A 53 18.18 -14.52 9.34
CA VAL A 53 19.11 -15.57 8.92
C VAL A 53 19.14 -15.63 7.40
N LEU A 54 20.32 -15.43 6.82
CA LEU A 54 20.55 -15.52 5.37
C LEU A 54 21.05 -16.90 4.96
N THR A 55 21.97 -17.47 5.74
CA THR A 55 22.50 -18.82 5.52
C THR A 55 22.66 -19.54 6.86
N SER A 56 22.35 -20.84 6.87
CA SER A 56 22.53 -21.71 8.03
C SER A 56 23.95 -22.25 8.16
N GLU A 57 24.80 -21.97 7.17
CA GLU A 57 26.22 -22.28 7.15
C GLU A 57 27.00 -21.01 6.84
N ALA A 58 27.91 -20.65 7.72
CA ALA A 58 28.90 -19.61 7.52
C ALA A 58 30.28 -20.19 7.82
N ASP A 59 31.30 -19.78 7.06
CA ASP A 59 32.68 -20.17 7.31
C ASP A 59 33.03 -19.95 8.78
N ALA A 60 33.76 -20.90 9.36
CA ALA A 60 34.32 -20.76 10.70
C ALA A 60 35.29 -19.57 10.67
N LEU A 61 34.79 -18.40 11.09
CA LEU A 61 35.63 -17.22 11.23
C LEU A 61 36.53 -17.42 12.45
N ASP A 62 37.83 -17.22 12.27
CA ASP A 62 38.78 -17.08 13.37
C ASP A 62 38.39 -15.85 14.21
N GLY A 63 37.66 -16.06 15.31
CA GLY A 63 37.27 -15.00 16.23
C GLY A 63 36.21 -15.42 17.25
N ASP A 64 36.11 -14.63 18.34
CA ASP A 64 35.08 -14.79 19.37
C ASP A 64 33.70 -14.40 18.82
N LEU A 65 33.00 -15.37 18.23
CA LEU A 65 31.62 -15.21 17.80
C LEU A 65 30.70 -15.11 19.02
N ARG A 66 29.83 -14.10 19.03
CA ARG A 66 28.76 -14.02 20.04
C ARG A 66 27.68 -15.06 19.72
N PRO A 67 27.06 -15.68 20.72
CA PRO A 67 25.94 -16.59 20.50
C PRO A 67 24.67 -15.85 20.08
N ILE A 68 23.83 -16.54 19.30
CA ILE A 68 22.42 -16.16 19.13
C ILE A 68 21.72 -16.26 20.48
N GLU A 69 20.91 -15.26 20.82
CA GLU A 69 20.15 -15.24 22.07
C GLU A 69 18.91 -16.14 21.99
N ALA A 70 18.21 -16.14 20.84
CA ALA A 70 17.09 -17.03 20.57
C ALA A 70 16.74 -17.11 19.07
N VAL A 71 16.13 -18.22 18.64
CA VAL A 71 15.32 -18.27 17.41
C VAL A 71 13.91 -17.84 17.75
N VAL A 72 13.40 -16.81 17.09
CA VAL A 72 12.08 -16.22 17.42
C VAL A 72 11.00 -16.54 16.40
N SER A 73 11.37 -17.09 15.23
CA SER A 73 10.43 -17.57 14.23
C SER A 73 10.99 -18.73 13.38
N ARG A 74 10.07 -19.51 12.80
CA ARG A 74 10.32 -20.29 11.58
C ARG A 74 10.61 -19.35 10.39
N PRO A 75 11.05 -19.86 9.22
CA PRO A 75 11.25 -19.02 8.05
C PRO A 75 10.03 -18.16 7.74
N MET A 76 10.24 -16.86 7.72
CA MET A 76 9.21 -15.85 7.39
C MET A 76 9.36 -15.35 5.95
N LEU A 77 10.53 -15.57 5.34
CA LEU A 77 10.79 -15.28 3.95
C LEU A 77 11.18 -16.59 3.27
N THR A 78 10.62 -16.83 2.09
CA THR A 78 10.98 -17.93 1.21
C THR A 78 12.37 -17.72 0.62
N MET A 79 12.99 -18.80 0.11
CA MET A 79 14.33 -18.71 -0.47
C MET A 79 14.40 -17.76 -1.68
N ASP A 80 13.36 -17.71 -2.53
CA ASP A 80 13.30 -16.75 -3.63
C ASP A 80 13.30 -15.31 -3.12
N LEU A 81 12.57 -15.02 -2.03
CA LEU A 81 12.55 -13.69 -1.41
C LEU A 81 13.90 -13.31 -0.79
N LEU A 82 14.64 -14.25 -0.20
CA LEU A 82 16.00 -13.99 0.28
C LEU A 82 16.94 -13.63 -0.87
N THR A 83 16.92 -14.41 -1.96
CA THR A 83 17.73 -14.13 -3.16
C THR A 83 17.33 -12.80 -3.81
N VAL A 84 16.04 -12.47 -3.81
CA VAL A 84 15.54 -11.16 -4.27
C VAL A 84 16.05 -10.05 -3.36
N ALA A 85 16.06 -10.23 -2.04
CA ALA A 85 16.55 -9.24 -1.09
C ALA A 85 18.03 -8.92 -1.31
N GLU A 86 18.85 -9.95 -1.51
CA GLU A 86 20.26 -9.79 -1.87
C GLU A 86 20.43 -9.05 -3.21
N GLY A 87 19.62 -9.40 -4.21
CA GLY A 87 19.59 -8.71 -5.49
C GLY A 87 19.19 -7.24 -5.38
N ILE A 88 18.19 -6.92 -4.55
CA ILE A 88 17.79 -5.53 -4.26
C ILE A 88 18.93 -4.79 -3.58
N ALA A 89 19.54 -5.39 -2.55
CA ALA A 89 20.63 -4.77 -1.80
C ALA A 89 21.82 -4.47 -2.71
N ALA A 90 22.20 -5.42 -3.57
CA ALA A 90 23.31 -5.26 -4.52
C ALA A 90 22.99 -4.23 -5.62
N TYR A 91 21.85 -4.35 -6.29
CA TYR A 91 21.49 -3.51 -7.44
C TYR A 91 21.15 -2.07 -7.03
N TYR A 92 20.36 -1.89 -5.97
CA TYR A 92 19.95 -0.57 -5.47
C TYR A 92 20.89 0.00 -4.41
N ARG A 93 22.00 -0.69 -4.10
CA ARG A 93 22.98 -0.29 -3.09
C ARG A 93 22.33 0.01 -1.73
N ALA A 94 21.35 -0.79 -1.36
CA ALA A 94 20.55 -0.63 -0.16
C ALA A 94 21.03 -1.56 0.96
N PRO A 95 20.88 -1.20 2.24
CA PRO A 95 21.23 -2.10 3.32
C PRO A 95 20.41 -3.40 3.27
N ILE A 96 21.07 -4.56 3.38
CA ILE A 96 20.37 -5.85 3.32
C ILE A 96 19.40 -6.03 4.49
N GLY A 97 19.78 -5.60 5.71
CA GLY A 97 18.91 -5.63 6.88
C GLY A 97 17.63 -4.81 6.70
N THR A 98 17.76 -3.58 6.21
CA THR A 98 16.62 -2.70 5.89
C THR A 98 15.78 -3.25 4.73
N THR A 99 16.42 -3.92 3.76
CA THR A 99 15.72 -4.57 2.65
C THR A 99 14.85 -5.72 3.13
N LEU A 100 15.38 -6.60 3.97
CA LEU A 100 14.63 -7.72 4.56
C LEU A 100 13.52 -7.22 5.49
N ALA A 101 13.79 -6.18 6.29
CA ALA A 101 12.77 -5.54 7.12
C ALA A 101 11.61 -4.98 6.30
N ALA A 102 11.88 -4.43 5.11
CA ALA A 102 10.86 -3.91 4.20
C ALA A 102 9.98 -4.99 3.54
N MET A 103 10.42 -6.26 3.53
CA MET A 103 9.66 -7.41 3.03
C MET A 103 8.74 -8.04 4.09
N LEU A 104 8.94 -7.67 5.36
CA LEU A 104 8.25 -8.26 6.51
C LEU A 104 7.11 -7.35 7.01
N PRO A 105 6.15 -7.90 7.77
CA PRO A 105 5.05 -7.10 8.30
C PRO A 105 5.57 -6.09 9.33
N PRO A 106 4.94 -4.91 9.46
CA PRO A 106 5.41 -3.89 10.38
C PRO A 106 5.23 -4.29 11.84
N GLY A 107 6.12 -3.82 12.71
CA GLY A 107 5.95 -3.91 14.17
C GLY A 107 6.36 -5.24 14.81
N LEU A 108 7.16 -6.07 14.12
CA LEU A 108 7.65 -7.35 14.65
C LEU A 108 8.36 -7.22 16.01
N GLU A 109 9.22 -6.22 16.18
CA GLU A 109 9.96 -6.02 17.45
C GLU A 109 9.01 -5.82 18.65
N SER A 110 7.92 -5.07 18.46
CA SER A 110 6.92 -4.84 19.52
C SER A 110 6.15 -6.10 19.93
N ARG A 111 6.20 -7.14 19.10
CA ARG A 111 5.51 -8.43 19.31
C ARG A 111 6.40 -9.49 19.92
N LEU A 112 7.71 -9.26 20.04
CA LEU A 112 8.60 -10.11 20.80
C LEU A 112 8.10 -10.22 22.24
N SER A 113 7.87 -11.45 22.69
CA SER A 113 7.56 -11.75 24.08
C SER A 113 8.65 -12.61 24.66
N ARG A 114 9.06 -12.26 25.88
CA ARG A 114 10.00 -13.03 26.67
C ARG A 114 9.24 -13.79 27.75
N ARG A 115 9.44 -15.09 27.79
CA ARG A 115 9.05 -15.97 28.89
C ARG A 115 10.29 -16.57 29.51
N TRP A 116 10.11 -17.07 30.72
CA TRP A 116 11.17 -17.66 31.51
C TRP A 116 10.76 -19.06 31.92
N GLU A 117 11.57 -20.04 31.54
CA GLU A 117 11.45 -21.41 32.01
C GLU A 117 12.28 -21.55 33.29
N VAL A 118 11.67 -22.10 34.34
CA VAL A 118 12.37 -22.38 35.61
C VAL A 118 12.97 -23.77 35.53
N LEU A 119 14.31 -23.85 35.49
CA LEU A 119 15.04 -25.11 35.42
C LEU A 119 15.40 -25.63 36.81
N ASP A 120 15.85 -24.74 37.69
CA ASP A 120 16.19 -25.06 39.07
C ASP A 120 15.56 -24.03 40.03
N PRO A 121 14.46 -24.40 40.70
CA PRO A 121 13.79 -23.54 41.67
C PRO A 121 14.64 -23.24 42.92
N SER A 122 15.62 -24.08 43.26
CA SER A 122 16.38 -23.96 44.52
C SER A 122 17.23 -22.68 44.58
N GLY A 123 17.66 -22.19 43.42
CA GLY A 123 18.40 -20.94 43.28
C GLY A 123 17.53 -19.67 43.23
N LEU A 124 16.20 -19.80 43.28
CA LEU A 124 15.26 -18.70 43.06
C LEU A 124 14.53 -18.27 44.35
N PRO A 125 14.06 -17.01 44.43
CA PRO A 125 13.22 -16.55 45.54
C PRO A 125 11.97 -17.43 45.74
N ALA A 126 11.55 -17.56 46.99
CA ALA A 126 10.31 -18.27 47.33
C ALA A 126 9.09 -17.66 46.58
N GLY A 127 8.17 -18.51 46.13
CA GLY A 127 6.99 -18.11 45.36
C GLY A 127 7.17 -18.10 43.84
N VAL A 128 8.41 -18.21 43.32
CA VAL A 128 8.66 -18.20 41.87
C VAL A 128 8.12 -19.48 41.22
N LYS A 129 8.30 -20.64 41.85
CA LYS A 129 7.82 -21.93 41.33
C LYS A 129 6.30 -21.97 41.25
N GLU A 130 5.64 -21.46 42.28
CA GLU A 130 4.18 -21.38 42.40
C GLU A 130 3.56 -20.39 41.41
N ALA A 131 4.35 -19.43 40.90
CA ALA A 131 3.93 -18.45 39.92
C ALA A 131 4.14 -18.89 38.45
N THR A 132 4.63 -20.12 38.23
CA THR A 132 4.74 -20.71 36.89
C THR A 132 3.38 -21.21 36.38
N ASP A 133 3.23 -21.26 35.06
CA ASP A 133 2.11 -21.95 34.42
C ASP A 133 2.31 -23.48 34.41
N ALA A 134 1.38 -24.20 33.78
CA ALA A 134 1.41 -25.66 33.69
C ALA A 134 2.70 -26.22 33.04
N ASP A 135 3.40 -25.41 32.24
CA ASP A 135 4.65 -25.79 31.58
C ASP A 135 5.89 -25.37 32.38
N GLY A 136 5.74 -24.89 33.62
CA GLY A 136 6.86 -24.40 34.42
C GLY A 136 7.42 -23.06 33.94
N ARG A 137 6.62 -22.28 33.20
CA ARG A 137 7.04 -21.00 32.61
C ARG A 137 6.35 -19.81 33.25
N LEU A 138 7.03 -18.66 33.28
CA LEU A 138 6.44 -17.40 33.74
C LEU A 138 6.76 -16.23 32.82
N SER A 139 5.90 -15.20 32.85
CA SER A 139 6.11 -13.98 32.07
C SER A 139 7.22 -13.11 32.67
N ASP A 140 7.86 -12.28 31.85
CA ASP A 140 8.85 -11.30 32.33
C ASP A 140 8.27 -10.41 33.44
N ALA A 141 7.05 -9.90 33.27
CA ALA A 141 6.35 -9.09 34.27
C ALA A 141 6.12 -9.84 35.60
N THR A 142 5.81 -11.14 35.55
CA THR A 142 5.64 -11.98 36.73
C THR A 142 6.97 -12.18 37.43
N LEU A 143 8.02 -12.56 36.70
CA LEU A 143 9.36 -12.79 37.26
C LEU A 143 9.92 -11.52 37.92
N MET A 144 9.69 -10.36 37.31
CA MET A 144 10.18 -9.08 37.81
C MET A 144 9.57 -8.66 39.16
N ARG A 145 8.48 -9.30 39.61
CA ARG A 145 7.93 -9.10 40.97
C ARG A 145 8.82 -9.71 42.05
N PHE A 146 9.57 -10.76 41.71
CA PHE A 146 10.49 -11.46 42.62
C PHE A 146 11.93 -10.93 42.53
N ALA A 147 12.25 -10.16 41.48
CA ALA A 147 13.57 -9.59 41.29
C ALA A 147 13.87 -8.45 42.30
N PRO A 148 15.11 -8.34 42.80
CA PRO A 148 15.51 -7.25 43.70
C PRO A 148 15.19 -5.86 43.14
N ARG A 149 14.84 -4.88 43.98
CA ARG A 149 14.53 -3.50 43.49
C ARG A 149 15.74 -2.82 42.83
N ARG A 150 16.96 -3.10 43.28
CA ARG A 150 18.23 -2.62 42.69
C ARG A 150 19.00 -3.80 42.11
N GLY A 151 19.67 -3.59 40.96
CA GLY A 151 20.51 -4.63 40.35
C GLY A 151 19.73 -5.77 39.66
N ARG A 152 18.50 -5.52 39.21
CA ARG A 152 17.64 -6.52 38.51
C ARG A 152 18.36 -7.24 37.37
N THR A 153 19.04 -6.47 36.52
CA THR A 153 19.78 -7.02 35.38
C THR A 153 20.88 -7.97 35.85
N ALA A 154 21.67 -7.58 36.85
CA ALA A 154 22.74 -8.42 37.39
C ALA A 154 22.22 -9.67 38.11
N TRP A 155 21.05 -9.58 38.74
CA TRP A 155 20.36 -10.74 39.32
C TRP A 155 19.90 -11.71 38.23
N LEU A 156 19.22 -11.23 37.19
CA LEU A 156 18.79 -12.05 36.05
C LEU A 156 19.97 -12.73 35.35
N GLU A 157 21.04 -11.98 35.10
CA GLU A 157 22.26 -12.48 34.46
C GLU A 157 22.88 -13.64 35.27
N ARG A 158 22.84 -13.53 36.61
CA ARG A 158 23.34 -14.55 37.53
C ARG A 158 22.46 -15.80 37.54
N MET A 159 21.14 -15.63 37.57
CA MET A 159 20.20 -16.76 37.53
C MET A 159 20.31 -17.53 36.20
N ARG A 160 20.53 -16.83 35.08
CA ARG A 160 20.83 -17.47 33.79
C ARG A 160 22.16 -18.21 33.81
N ARG A 161 23.23 -17.56 34.28
CA ARG A 161 24.58 -18.16 34.33
C ARG A 161 24.65 -19.39 35.21
N ASN A 162 23.91 -19.41 36.31
CA ASN A 162 23.86 -20.56 37.22
C ASN A 162 22.86 -21.64 36.77
N GLY A 163 22.21 -21.46 35.60
CA GLY A 163 21.28 -22.45 35.04
C GLY A 163 19.91 -22.50 35.74
N ALA A 164 19.58 -21.57 36.64
CA ALA A 164 18.29 -21.57 37.34
C ALA A 164 17.13 -21.13 36.43
N LEU A 165 17.40 -20.25 35.45
CA LEU A 165 16.42 -19.72 34.51
C LEU A 165 16.93 -19.82 33.07
N ARG A 166 16.03 -20.17 32.16
CA ARG A 166 16.23 -20.06 30.71
C ARG A 166 15.24 -19.06 30.14
N SER A 167 15.73 -18.11 29.35
CA SER A 167 14.83 -17.21 28.62
C SER A 167 14.40 -17.86 27.32
N GLU A 168 13.10 -17.86 27.08
CA GLU A 168 12.47 -18.28 25.83
C GLU A 168 11.85 -17.05 25.18
N TRP A 169 12.30 -16.74 23.96
CA TRP A 169 11.77 -15.64 23.18
C TRP A 169 10.89 -16.21 22.08
N SER A 170 9.70 -15.66 21.94
CA SER A 170 8.80 -16.01 20.86
C SER A 170 8.29 -14.75 20.18
N LEU A 171 8.18 -14.79 18.86
CA LEU A 171 7.40 -13.81 18.14
C LEU A 171 5.92 -14.16 18.31
N ARG A 172 5.14 -13.29 18.95
CA ARG A 172 3.68 -13.49 18.99
C ARG A 172 3.15 -13.38 17.57
N ALA A 173 2.70 -14.52 17.03
CA ALA A 173 2.04 -14.60 15.74
C ALA A 173 0.82 -13.67 15.69
N ALA A 174 0.29 -13.40 14.48
CA ALA A 174 -1.06 -12.86 14.36
C ALA A 174 -2.02 -13.78 15.13
N GLY A 175 -2.41 -13.36 16.34
CA GLY A 175 -3.05 -14.24 17.30
C GLY A 175 -3.66 -13.45 18.45
N VAL A 176 -4.99 -13.34 18.39
CA VAL A 176 -5.90 -13.35 19.54
C VAL A 176 -5.81 -12.18 20.54
N ASN A 177 -5.73 -10.95 20.06
CA ASN A 177 -6.70 -10.00 20.55
C ASN A 177 -7.56 -9.64 19.35
N PRO A 178 -8.66 -10.38 19.13
CA PRO A 178 -9.57 -10.03 18.06
C PRO A 178 -9.90 -8.55 18.15
N ARG A 179 -10.13 -7.88 17.03
CA ARG A 179 -10.61 -6.49 17.11
C ARG A 179 -11.95 -6.54 17.81
N ARG A 180 -11.95 -6.26 19.10
CA ARG A 180 -13.16 -6.12 19.87
C ARG A 180 -13.71 -4.76 19.53
N VAL A 181 -14.80 -4.74 18.79
CA VAL A 181 -15.56 -3.52 18.57
C VAL A 181 -16.62 -3.43 19.65
N ARG A 182 -16.91 -2.21 20.09
CA ARG A 182 -18.05 -2.00 20.98
C ARG A 182 -19.31 -2.27 20.19
N VAL A 183 -20.19 -3.05 20.79
CA VAL A 183 -21.54 -3.32 20.29
C VAL A 183 -22.56 -2.79 21.29
N LEU A 184 -23.71 -2.39 20.77
CA LEU A 184 -24.87 -2.03 21.55
C LEU A 184 -25.97 -3.02 21.19
N ARG A 185 -26.55 -3.65 22.22
CA ARG A 185 -27.67 -4.60 22.07
C ARG A 185 -28.90 -4.01 22.76
N PRO A 186 -30.08 -3.96 22.12
CA PRO A 186 -31.29 -3.53 22.79
C PRO A 186 -31.73 -4.58 23.83
N LEU A 187 -32.25 -4.14 24.97
CA LEU A 187 -32.87 -5.03 25.97
C LEU A 187 -34.38 -5.09 25.71
N ALA A 188 -34.98 -6.27 25.87
CA ALA A 188 -36.42 -6.44 25.73
C ALA A 188 -37.17 -5.67 26.83
N GLY A 189 -37.83 -4.58 26.45
CA GLY A 189 -38.61 -3.70 27.32
C GLY A 189 -38.97 -2.40 26.59
N GLU A 190 -40.05 -1.71 27.02
CA GLU A 190 -40.66 -0.57 26.31
C GLU A 190 -39.65 0.38 25.62
N THR A 191 -39.75 0.39 24.30
CA THR A 191 -38.79 0.93 23.32
C THR A 191 -38.85 2.44 23.10
N GLN A 192 -39.70 3.19 23.82
CA GLN A 192 -39.83 4.63 23.59
C GLN A 192 -39.08 5.45 24.66
N PRO A 193 -37.87 5.98 24.35
CA PRO A 193 -37.27 7.01 25.18
C PRO A 193 -38.15 8.27 25.17
N THR A 194 -38.13 9.01 26.28
CA THR A 194 -38.91 10.25 26.42
C THR A 194 -38.61 11.24 25.30
N ARG A 195 -39.61 12.04 24.87
CA ARG A 195 -39.53 13.08 23.80
C ARG A 195 -38.32 14.03 23.88
N ARG A 196 -37.59 14.06 25.00
CA ARG A 196 -36.47 14.97 25.31
C ARG A 196 -35.07 14.38 25.00
N ALA A 197 -34.98 13.26 24.28
CA ALA A 197 -33.72 12.53 24.04
C ALA A 197 -33.59 12.05 22.56
N PRO A 198 -33.41 12.98 21.60
CA PRO A 198 -33.47 12.66 20.17
C PRO A 198 -32.39 11.67 19.70
N VAL A 199 -31.17 11.77 20.22
CA VAL A 199 -30.04 10.90 19.83
C VAL A 199 -30.22 9.47 20.36
N GLN A 200 -30.75 9.31 21.57
CA GLN A 200 -31.05 7.99 22.15
C GLN A 200 -32.18 7.28 21.41
N ARG A 201 -33.18 8.04 20.93
CA ARG A 201 -34.25 7.51 20.09
C ARG A 201 -33.69 7.02 18.76
N ALA A 202 -32.93 7.88 18.06
CA ALA A 202 -32.32 7.52 16.80
C ALA A 202 -31.41 6.29 16.93
N LEU A 203 -30.68 6.14 18.04
CA LEU A 203 -29.89 4.94 18.33
C LEU A 203 -30.75 3.68 18.49
N LEU A 204 -31.85 3.73 19.23
CA LEU A 204 -32.75 2.58 19.39
C LEU A 204 -33.46 2.22 18.08
N ASP A 205 -33.88 3.22 17.31
CA ASP A 205 -34.48 3.04 15.98
C ASP A 205 -33.46 2.39 15.02
N ALA A 206 -32.21 2.86 15.03
CA ALA A 206 -31.13 2.31 14.21
C ALA A 206 -30.68 0.89 14.61
N LEU A 207 -30.89 0.48 15.87
CA LEU A 207 -30.63 -0.90 16.31
C LEU A 207 -31.64 -1.90 15.72
N GLY A 208 -32.90 -1.48 15.52
CA GLY A 208 -33.94 -2.32 14.91
C GLY A 208 -34.24 -3.62 15.66
N GLY A 209 -33.88 -3.73 16.95
CA GLY A 209 -34.04 -4.95 17.75
C GLY A 209 -32.84 -5.90 17.73
N GLU A 210 -31.79 -5.60 16.96
CA GLU A 210 -30.60 -6.43 16.82
C GLU A 210 -29.37 -5.81 17.47
N GLU A 211 -28.34 -6.63 17.72
CA GLU A 211 -27.02 -6.13 18.13
C GLU A 211 -26.30 -5.49 16.94
N ARG A 212 -25.86 -4.24 17.11
CA ARG A 212 -25.03 -3.55 16.10
C ARG A 212 -23.75 -2.98 16.70
N THR A 213 -22.73 -2.85 15.86
CA THR A 213 -21.50 -2.17 16.24
C THR A 213 -21.71 -0.67 16.32
N MET A 214 -20.91 0.02 17.14
CA MET A 214 -20.93 1.49 17.19
C MET A 214 -20.60 2.14 15.82
N ALA A 215 -19.90 1.43 14.93
CA ALA A 215 -19.58 1.92 13.59
C ALA A 215 -20.79 1.80 12.64
N GLU A 216 -21.51 0.68 12.67
CA GLU A 216 -22.77 0.51 11.92
C GLU A 216 -23.81 1.56 12.33
N LEU A 217 -23.92 1.85 13.63
CA LEU A 217 -24.81 2.89 14.16
C LEU A 217 -24.35 4.30 13.76
N ALA A 218 -23.04 4.54 13.71
CA ALA A 218 -22.49 5.83 13.30
C ALA A 218 -22.78 6.14 11.83
N ILE A 219 -22.65 5.13 10.95
CA ILE A 219 -23.02 5.22 9.53
C ILE A 219 -24.52 5.50 9.38
N ALA A 220 -25.37 4.72 10.07
CA ALA A 220 -26.81 4.89 10.00
C ALA A 220 -27.31 6.25 10.52
N LEU A 221 -26.53 6.91 11.38
CA LEU A 221 -26.86 8.19 12.02
C LEU A 221 -26.04 9.37 11.49
N GLU A 222 -25.24 9.16 10.45
CA GLU A 222 -24.37 10.17 9.83
C GLU A 222 -23.51 10.94 10.86
N THR A 223 -22.87 10.20 11.76
CA THR A 223 -22.08 10.78 12.86
C THR A 223 -20.81 9.99 13.14
N GLU A 224 -20.01 10.46 14.11
CA GLU A 224 -18.79 9.77 14.54
C GLU A 224 -19.09 8.73 15.64
N PRO A 225 -18.46 7.53 15.62
CA PRO A 225 -18.66 6.52 16.66
C PRO A 225 -18.37 7.03 18.08
N SER A 226 -17.49 8.03 18.21
CA SER A 226 -17.16 8.67 19.49
C SER A 226 -18.33 9.48 20.06
N ALA A 227 -19.13 10.12 19.21
CA ALA A 227 -20.30 10.91 19.59
C ALA A 227 -21.43 10.04 20.17
N LEU A 228 -21.50 8.77 19.75
CA LEU A 228 -22.53 7.82 20.17
C LEU A 228 -22.27 7.18 21.54
N LEU A 229 -21.05 7.25 22.08
CA LEU A 229 -20.68 6.59 23.34
C LEU A 229 -21.44 7.11 24.56
N ALA A 230 -21.62 8.44 24.67
CA ALA A 230 -22.33 9.04 25.80
C ALA A 230 -23.85 8.73 25.76
N PRO A 231 -24.55 8.89 24.62
CA PRO A 231 -25.92 8.41 24.45
C PRO A 231 -26.09 6.91 24.72
N ALA A 232 -25.20 6.06 24.21
CA ALA A 232 -25.24 4.62 24.43
C ALA A 232 -25.09 4.24 25.92
N ARG A 233 -24.13 4.85 26.63
CA ARG A 233 -23.99 4.66 28.09
C ARG A 233 -25.24 5.08 28.86
N ARG A 234 -25.93 6.12 28.40
CA ARG A 234 -27.18 6.57 29.02
C ARG A 234 -28.32 5.58 28.79
N LEU A 235 -28.41 4.97 27.60
CA LEU A 235 -29.36 3.87 27.34
C LEU A 235 -29.07 2.65 28.23
N VAL A 236 -27.79 2.33 28.47
CA VAL A 236 -27.39 1.28 29.41
C VAL A 236 -27.81 1.62 30.85
N ALA A 237 -27.55 2.85 31.30
CA ALA A 237 -27.95 3.29 32.64
C ALA A 237 -29.48 3.27 32.86
N LEU A 238 -30.26 3.43 31.79
CA LEU A 238 -31.73 3.34 31.81
C LEU A 238 -32.25 1.90 31.64
N GLY A 239 -31.36 0.90 31.55
CA GLY A 239 -31.74 -0.50 31.35
C GLY A 239 -32.44 -0.75 30.01
N ARG A 240 -32.15 0.04 28.98
CA ARG A 240 -32.75 -0.06 27.63
C ARG A 240 -31.84 -0.72 26.60
N ALA A 241 -30.54 -0.78 26.88
CA ALA A 241 -29.56 -1.43 26.04
C ALA A 241 -28.41 -1.99 26.89
N GLU A 242 -27.57 -2.83 26.30
CA GLU A 242 -26.37 -3.38 26.89
C GLU A 242 -25.16 -3.06 26.00
N LEU A 243 -24.06 -2.64 26.63
CA LEU A 243 -22.78 -2.43 25.93
C LEU A 243 -21.92 -3.67 26.06
N GLY A 244 -21.64 -4.29 24.91
CA GLY A 244 -20.78 -5.47 24.82
C GLY A 244 -19.53 -5.22 24.00
N TRP A 245 -18.77 -6.31 23.83
CA TRP A 245 -17.65 -6.38 22.90
C TRP A 245 -17.88 -7.56 21.96
N ARG A 246 -17.90 -7.29 20.66
CA ARG A 246 -17.92 -8.34 19.63
C ARG A 246 -16.52 -8.48 19.04
N THR A 247 -16.05 -9.71 18.99
CA THR A 247 -14.86 -10.08 18.22
C THR A 247 -15.19 -9.95 16.74
N VAL A 248 -14.48 -9.07 16.04
CA VAL A 248 -14.60 -8.92 14.59
C VAL A 248 -13.25 -9.23 13.96
N GLU A 249 -13.29 -10.03 12.90
CA GLU A 249 -12.13 -10.31 12.08
C GLU A 249 -11.70 -9.04 11.33
N ARG A 250 -10.40 -8.80 11.26
CA ARG A 250 -9.85 -7.60 10.60
C ARG A 250 -9.68 -7.85 9.10
N SER A 251 -10.72 -8.33 8.43
CA SER A 251 -10.69 -8.45 6.98
C SER A 251 -10.81 -7.04 6.36
N PRO A 252 -9.86 -6.62 5.50
CA PRO A 252 -9.95 -5.36 4.78
C PRO A 252 -11.23 -5.23 3.95
N LEU A 253 -11.76 -6.36 3.45
CA LEU A 253 -12.89 -6.42 2.54
C LEU A 253 -14.24 -6.67 3.24
N ALA A 254 -14.26 -6.88 4.58
CA ALA A 254 -15.47 -7.25 5.33
C ALA A 254 -16.64 -6.26 5.21
N HIS A 255 -16.37 -5.01 4.85
CA HIS A 255 -17.37 -3.95 4.72
C HIS A 255 -17.95 -3.82 3.31
N ARG A 256 -17.43 -4.60 2.34
CA ARG A 256 -17.87 -4.56 0.94
C ARG A 256 -18.94 -5.62 0.73
N ALA A 257 -20.04 -5.26 0.08
CA ALA A 257 -21.10 -6.21 -0.27
C ALA A 257 -20.58 -7.28 -1.25
N GLU A 258 -21.15 -8.49 -1.17
CA GLU A 258 -20.93 -9.50 -2.20
C GLU A 258 -21.43 -8.96 -3.54
N THR A 259 -20.56 -9.01 -4.54
CA THR A 259 -20.87 -8.55 -5.89
C THR A 259 -21.20 -9.78 -6.74
N PRO A 260 -22.18 -9.72 -7.65
CA PRO A 260 -22.45 -10.82 -8.57
C PRO A 260 -21.20 -11.18 -9.36
N ASP A 261 -21.08 -12.45 -9.73
CA ASP A 261 -20.08 -12.91 -10.69
C ASP A 261 -20.32 -12.22 -12.04
N LEU A 262 -19.43 -11.30 -12.41
CA LEU A 262 -19.45 -10.56 -13.67
C LEU A 262 -18.50 -11.19 -14.70
N ARG A 263 -18.37 -12.52 -14.72
CA ARG A 263 -17.66 -13.20 -15.81
C ARG A 263 -18.30 -12.84 -17.15
N HIS A 264 -17.56 -12.10 -17.95
CA HIS A 264 -17.85 -11.95 -19.36
C HIS A 264 -17.23 -13.12 -20.11
N GLU A 265 -17.91 -13.62 -21.14
CA GLU A 265 -17.26 -14.47 -22.12
C GLU A 265 -16.06 -13.72 -22.72
N LEU A 266 -14.93 -14.42 -22.85
CA LEU A 266 -13.74 -13.85 -23.46
C LEU A 266 -13.99 -13.65 -24.97
N SER A 267 -13.48 -12.58 -25.55
CA SER A 267 -13.40 -12.43 -27.01
C SER A 267 -12.30 -13.35 -27.59
N ASP A 268 -12.22 -13.45 -28.91
CA ASP A 268 -11.14 -14.20 -29.58
C ASP A 268 -9.75 -13.62 -29.26
N GLU A 269 -9.61 -12.28 -29.25
CA GLU A 269 -8.36 -11.61 -28.86
C GLU A 269 -7.96 -11.95 -27.41
N GLN A 270 -8.94 -11.98 -26.50
CA GLN A 270 -8.72 -12.30 -25.09
C GLN A 270 -8.39 -13.76 -24.85
N ARG A 271 -9.04 -14.69 -25.57
CA ARG A 271 -8.68 -16.11 -25.58
C ARG A 271 -7.27 -16.31 -26.09
N GLY A 272 -6.92 -15.68 -27.22
CA GLY A 272 -5.57 -15.74 -27.76
C GLY A 272 -4.51 -15.19 -26.79
N ALA A 273 -4.85 -14.12 -26.05
CA ALA A 273 -3.99 -13.60 -24.98
C ALA A 273 -3.83 -14.58 -23.81
N LEU A 274 -4.92 -15.22 -23.37
CA LEU A 274 -4.90 -16.25 -22.33
C LEU A 274 -4.04 -17.45 -22.74
N ASP A 275 -4.23 -17.96 -23.96
CA ASP A 275 -3.44 -19.06 -24.53
C ASP A 275 -1.96 -18.69 -24.59
N ALA A 276 -1.63 -17.45 -25.00
CA ALA A 276 -0.27 -16.95 -25.03
C ALA A 276 0.36 -16.89 -23.63
N ILE A 277 -0.40 -16.55 -22.59
CA ILE A 277 0.07 -16.61 -21.19
C ILE A 277 0.35 -18.06 -20.79
N GLY A 278 -0.55 -18.99 -21.11
CA GLY A 278 -0.38 -20.42 -20.84
C GLY A 278 0.84 -21.03 -21.55
N ALA A 279 1.17 -20.55 -22.74
CA ALA A 279 2.31 -20.99 -23.54
C ALA A 279 3.66 -20.42 -23.09
N LEU A 280 3.70 -19.45 -22.15
CA LEU A 280 4.95 -18.89 -21.65
C LEU A 280 5.82 -19.97 -20.98
N PRO A 281 7.14 -19.97 -21.24
CA PRO A 281 8.07 -20.80 -20.48
C PRO A 281 8.10 -20.37 -19.00
N PRO A 282 8.61 -21.21 -18.08
CA PRO A 282 8.84 -20.80 -16.70
C PRO A 282 9.70 -19.52 -16.63
N GLY A 283 9.24 -18.53 -15.87
CA GLY A 283 9.88 -17.21 -15.80
C GLY A 283 9.60 -16.28 -16.99
N GLY A 284 8.77 -16.71 -17.94
CA GLY A 284 8.39 -15.95 -19.14
C GLY A 284 7.54 -14.71 -18.82
N GLU A 285 7.68 -13.68 -19.66
CA GLU A 285 6.99 -12.40 -19.54
C GLU A 285 6.16 -12.14 -20.80
N LEU A 286 4.92 -11.69 -20.62
CA LEU A 286 4.03 -11.23 -21.68
C LEU A 286 3.57 -9.80 -21.39
N LEU A 287 3.69 -8.92 -22.39
CA LEU A 287 3.03 -7.62 -22.40
C LEU A 287 1.63 -7.80 -22.99
N LEU A 288 0.60 -7.56 -22.19
CA LEU A 288 -0.79 -7.45 -22.62
C LEU A 288 -1.10 -5.98 -22.89
N GLN A 289 -0.88 -5.55 -24.13
CA GLN A 289 -1.23 -4.21 -24.58
C GLN A 289 -2.71 -4.21 -24.97
N GLY A 290 -3.54 -3.38 -24.36
CA GLY A 290 -4.95 -3.33 -24.71
C GLY A 290 -5.55 -1.97 -24.46
N VAL A 291 -6.25 -1.43 -25.47
CA VAL A 291 -6.91 -0.12 -25.39
C VAL A 291 -7.83 -0.04 -24.16
N ALA A 292 -8.11 1.16 -23.66
CA ALA A 292 -9.01 1.33 -22.51
C ALA A 292 -10.36 0.66 -22.78
N ALA A 293 -10.90 -0.07 -21.79
CA ALA A 293 -12.10 -0.91 -21.91
C ALA A 293 -12.01 -2.12 -22.88
N SER A 294 -10.80 -2.58 -23.23
CA SER A 294 -10.59 -3.86 -23.95
C SER A 294 -10.80 -5.13 -23.10
N GLY A 295 -11.03 -4.98 -21.79
CA GLY A 295 -11.25 -6.10 -20.89
C GLY A 295 -9.98 -6.87 -20.50
N LYS A 296 -8.82 -6.19 -20.40
CA LYS A 296 -7.57 -6.80 -19.88
C LYS A 296 -7.78 -7.51 -18.53
N THR A 297 -8.60 -6.92 -17.65
CA THR A 297 -8.92 -7.50 -16.35
C THR A 297 -9.57 -8.88 -16.48
N ASP A 298 -10.43 -9.11 -17.49
CA ASP A 298 -11.05 -10.43 -17.70
C ASP A 298 -10.01 -11.50 -18.07
N VAL A 299 -8.97 -11.12 -18.84
CA VAL A 299 -7.82 -11.99 -19.13
C VAL A 299 -7.04 -12.30 -17.85
N TYR A 300 -6.78 -11.31 -16.99
CA TYR A 300 -6.09 -11.54 -15.72
C TYR A 300 -6.86 -12.51 -14.81
N LEU A 301 -8.18 -12.33 -14.72
CA LEU A 301 -9.05 -13.17 -13.89
C LEU A 301 -9.07 -14.61 -14.43
N ALA A 302 -9.20 -14.79 -15.76
CA ALA A 302 -9.15 -16.11 -16.38
C ALA A 302 -7.80 -16.80 -16.15
N ALA A 303 -6.68 -16.11 -16.38
CA ALA A 303 -5.34 -16.64 -16.13
C ALA A 303 -5.12 -16.98 -14.64
N THR A 304 -5.68 -16.17 -13.73
CA THR A 304 -5.64 -16.44 -12.28
C THR A 304 -6.35 -17.76 -11.97
N LEU A 305 -7.55 -17.98 -12.51
CA LEU A 305 -8.31 -19.21 -12.28
C LEU A 305 -7.60 -20.46 -12.83
N GLU A 306 -6.97 -20.39 -14.01
CA GLU A 306 -6.20 -21.51 -14.56
C GLU A 306 -5.00 -21.91 -13.70
N VAL A 307 -4.28 -20.91 -13.17
CA VAL A 307 -3.12 -21.10 -12.31
C VAL A 307 -3.53 -21.68 -10.95
N LEU A 308 -4.61 -21.16 -10.37
CA LEU A 308 -5.20 -21.73 -9.14
C LEU A 308 -5.69 -23.17 -9.36
N GLY A 309 -6.29 -23.47 -10.51
CA GLY A 309 -6.69 -24.83 -10.89
C GLY A 309 -5.52 -25.81 -10.98
N SER A 310 -4.30 -25.31 -11.13
CA SER A 310 -3.06 -26.08 -11.12
C SER A 310 -2.40 -26.16 -9.72
N GLY A 311 -3.06 -25.65 -8.69
CA GLY A 311 -2.56 -25.62 -7.30
C GLY A 311 -1.43 -24.63 -7.06
N GLN A 312 -1.30 -23.60 -7.89
CA GLN A 312 -0.26 -22.57 -7.80
C GLN A 312 -0.85 -21.23 -7.34
N ASP A 313 -0.03 -20.42 -6.68
CA ASP A 313 -0.43 -19.14 -6.11
C ASP A 313 -0.28 -17.98 -7.13
N VAL A 314 -1.03 -16.90 -6.91
CA VAL A 314 -1.06 -15.72 -7.80
C VAL A 314 -0.85 -14.41 -7.04
N ILE A 315 -0.03 -13.52 -7.62
CA ILE A 315 0.07 -12.12 -7.19
C ILE A 315 -0.55 -11.23 -8.25
N VAL A 316 -1.47 -10.35 -7.84
CA VAL A 316 -2.03 -9.29 -8.67
C VAL A 316 -1.59 -7.94 -8.11
N MET A 317 -0.75 -7.23 -8.85
CA MET A 317 -0.27 -5.91 -8.46
C MET A 317 -1.00 -4.83 -9.25
N VAL A 318 -1.39 -3.79 -8.53
CA VAL A 318 -1.88 -2.51 -9.07
C VAL A 318 -0.97 -1.38 -8.57
N PRO A 319 -0.83 -0.26 -9.29
CA PRO A 319 0.15 0.75 -8.91
C PRO A 319 -0.22 1.51 -7.62
N GLU A 320 -1.51 1.68 -7.36
CA GLU A 320 -2.03 2.51 -6.28
C GLU A 320 -3.16 1.79 -5.51
N MET A 321 -3.28 2.09 -4.21
CA MET A 321 -4.26 1.40 -3.34
C MET A 321 -5.71 1.66 -3.74
N SER A 322 -5.96 2.75 -4.47
CA SER A 322 -7.25 3.14 -5.05
C SER A 322 -7.81 2.12 -6.03
N LEU A 323 -6.94 1.35 -6.69
CA LEU A 323 -7.30 0.38 -7.72
C LEU A 323 -7.56 -1.02 -7.15
N VAL A 324 -7.12 -1.28 -5.93
CA VAL A 324 -7.25 -2.58 -5.28
C VAL A 324 -8.73 -3.01 -5.16
N PRO A 325 -9.67 -2.18 -4.70
CA PRO A 325 -11.05 -2.63 -4.45
C PRO A 325 -11.74 -3.23 -5.69
N GLN A 326 -11.51 -2.65 -6.87
CA GLN A 326 -12.21 -3.09 -8.09
C GLN A 326 -11.82 -4.50 -8.53
N ILE A 327 -10.53 -4.79 -8.54
CA ILE A 327 -10.05 -6.12 -8.90
C ILE A 327 -10.27 -7.09 -7.73
N ALA A 328 -10.12 -6.63 -6.48
CA ALA A 328 -10.36 -7.45 -5.29
C ALA A 328 -11.81 -7.92 -5.20
N ASP A 329 -12.80 -7.07 -5.49
CA ASP A 329 -14.21 -7.45 -5.48
C ASP A 329 -14.51 -8.53 -6.52
N ARG A 330 -13.96 -8.37 -7.73
CA ARG A 330 -14.11 -9.34 -8.83
C ARG A 330 -13.42 -10.66 -8.51
N LEU A 331 -12.22 -10.63 -7.94
CA LEU A 331 -11.53 -11.84 -7.47
C LEU A 331 -12.34 -12.53 -6.37
N ARG A 332 -12.76 -11.78 -5.34
CA ARG A 332 -13.54 -12.33 -4.23
C ARG A 332 -14.86 -12.97 -4.67
N ALA A 333 -15.53 -12.41 -5.68
CA ALA A 333 -16.72 -13.02 -6.27
C ALA A 333 -16.44 -14.39 -6.92
N LEU A 334 -15.20 -14.65 -7.34
CA LEU A 334 -14.79 -15.88 -8.03
C LEU A 334 -14.17 -16.93 -7.09
N ILE A 335 -13.38 -16.50 -6.11
CA ILE A 335 -12.58 -17.39 -5.25
C ILE A 335 -12.92 -17.27 -3.75
N GLY A 336 -13.93 -16.47 -3.41
CA GLY A 336 -14.31 -16.24 -2.02
C GLY A 336 -13.21 -15.56 -1.21
N ASP A 337 -13.07 -15.96 0.05
CA ASP A 337 -12.14 -15.35 1.01
C ASP A 337 -10.69 -15.86 0.90
N GLU A 338 -10.34 -16.67 -0.12
CA GLU A 338 -8.97 -17.13 -0.42
C GLU A 338 -8.05 -16.03 -1.02
N LEU A 339 -8.39 -14.77 -0.75
CA LEU A 339 -7.70 -13.57 -1.19
C LEU A 339 -7.12 -12.81 0.02
N ALA A 340 -5.87 -12.38 -0.08
CA ALA A 340 -5.30 -11.39 0.82
C ALA A 340 -5.00 -10.06 0.13
N VAL A 341 -5.14 -8.97 0.89
CA VAL A 341 -4.93 -7.59 0.42
C VAL A 341 -3.70 -6.98 1.09
N LEU A 342 -2.71 -6.52 0.31
CA LEU A 342 -1.47 -5.93 0.82
C LEU A 342 -1.16 -4.55 0.21
N HIS A 343 -1.49 -3.47 0.93
CA HIS A 343 -1.09 -2.11 0.56
C HIS A 343 -0.84 -1.20 1.78
N SER A 344 -0.23 -0.03 1.53
CA SER A 344 0.15 0.93 2.58
C SER A 344 -1.02 1.60 3.31
N GLY A 345 -2.22 1.59 2.72
CA GLY A 345 -3.44 2.17 3.31
C GLY A 345 -4.04 1.35 4.46
N LEU A 346 -3.68 0.07 4.57
CA LEU A 346 -4.08 -0.79 5.69
C LEU A 346 -3.40 -0.37 6.99
N SER A 347 -4.11 -0.52 8.11
CA SER A 347 -3.50 -0.34 9.43
C SER A 347 -2.39 -1.37 9.68
N ALA A 348 -1.47 -1.06 10.60
CA ALA A 348 -0.40 -1.99 10.95
C ALA A 348 -0.94 -3.35 11.45
N GLY A 349 -2.13 -3.37 12.07
CA GLY A 349 -2.80 -4.61 12.45
C GLY A 349 -3.34 -5.39 11.26
N GLU A 350 -4.09 -4.73 10.35
CA GLU A 350 -4.64 -5.37 9.13
C GLU A 350 -3.52 -5.92 8.24
N ARG A 351 -2.46 -5.14 7.96
CA ARG A 351 -1.31 -5.63 7.16
C ARG A 351 -0.62 -6.82 7.78
N HIS A 352 -0.46 -6.80 9.11
CA HIS A 352 0.16 -7.90 9.83
C HIS A 352 -0.71 -9.16 9.70
N ASP A 353 -2.01 -9.05 9.97
CA ASP A 353 -2.93 -10.18 9.93
C ASP A 353 -2.99 -10.79 8.51
N GLU A 354 -3.14 -9.97 7.47
CA GLU A 354 -3.12 -10.41 6.06
C GLU A 354 -1.79 -11.08 5.65
N TRP A 355 -0.65 -10.50 6.03
CA TRP A 355 0.65 -11.08 5.72
C TRP A 355 0.83 -12.46 6.38
N TRP A 356 0.30 -12.65 7.60
CA TRP A 356 0.33 -13.95 8.27
C TRP A 356 -0.62 -14.97 7.64
N ARG A 357 -1.78 -14.56 7.12
CA ARG A 357 -2.67 -15.44 6.33
C ARG A 357 -1.91 -15.99 5.12
N VAL A 358 -1.17 -15.13 4.41
CA VAL A 358 -0.31 -15.53 3.29
C VAL A 358 0.77 -16.51 3.74
N LEU A 359 1.54 -16.18 4.79
CA LEU A 359 2.63 -17.04 5.27
C LEU A 359 2.13 -18.43 5.71
N ARG A 360 0.91 -18.52 6.24
CA ARG A 360 0.31 -19.78 6.70
C ARG A 360 -0.33 -20.61 5.58
N GLY A 361 -0.37 -20.09 4.36
CA GLY A 361 -1.06 -20.74 3.25
C GLY A 361 -2.58 -20.77 3.41
N GLU A 362 -3.16 -19.78 4.11
CA GLU A 362 -4.61 -19.63 4.25
C GLU A 362 -5.25 -18.95 3.01
N VAL A 363 -4.44 -18.44 2.10
CA VAL A 363 -4.84 -17.73 0.87
C VAL A 363 -3.88 -18.08 -0.26
N HIS A 364 -4.42 -18.10 -1.49
CA HIS A 364 -3.66 -18.44 -2.70
C HIS A 364 -3.56 -17.29 -3.69
N VAL A 365 -4.33 -16.22 -3.48
CA VAL A 365 -4.22 -14.98 -4.26
C VAL A 365 -3.88 -13.82 -3.35
N VAL A 366 -2.91 -13.01 -3.78
CA VAL A 366 -2.55 -11.76 -3.12
C VAL A 366 -2.75 -10.61 -4.09
N ILE A 367 -3.63 -9.69 -3.74
CA ILE A 367 -3.77 -8.42 -4.45
C ILE A 367 -3.17 -7.26 -3.64
N GLY A 368 -2.50 -6.34 -4.30
CA GLY A 368 -2.03 -5.16 -3.60
C GLY A 368 -1.20 -4.22 -4.46
N THR A 369 -0.48 -3.33 -3.78
CA THR A 369 0.43 -2.40 -4.45
C THR A 369 1.86 -2.97 -4.50
N ARG A 370 2.87 -2.12 -4.68
CA ARG A 370 4.31 -2.49 -4.66
C ARG A 370 4.71 -3.52 -3.61
N THR A 371 4.15 -3.44 -2.40
CA THR A 371 4.49 -4.34 -1.29
C THR A 371 4.01 -5.77 -1.50
N ALA A 372 2.98 -5.99 -2.32
CA ALA A 372 2.50 -7.33 -2.66
C ALA A 372 3.55 -8.16 -3.41
N ALA A 373 4.52 -7.51 -4.06
CA ALA A 373 5.67 -8.19 -4.68
C ALA A 373 6.47 -9.05 -3.67
N PHE A 374 6.40 -8.73 -2.37
CA PHE A 374 7.08 -9.44 -1.29
C PHE A 374 6.19 -10.45 -0.54
N ALA A 375 5.01 -10.76 -1.08
CA ALA A 375 4.13 -11.77 -0.48
C ALA A 375 4.82 -13.14 -0.44
N PRO A 376 4.91 -13.80 0.74
CA PRO A 376 5.62 -15.06 0.93
C PRO A 376 4.78 -16.28 0.51
N LEU A 377 4.33 -16.28 -0.75
CA LEU A 377 3.63 -17.40 -1.37
C LEU A 377 4.60 -18.55 -1.66
N SER A 378 4.18 -19.78 -1.38
CA SER A 378 5.05 -20.96 -1.43
C SER A 378 5.17 -21.54 -2.85
N HIS A 379 4.13 -21.40 -3.68
CA HIS A 379 4.03 -21.99 -5.00
C HIS A 379 3.60 -20.97 -6.06
N LEU A 380 4.27 -19.82 -6.09
CA LEU A 380 3.95 -18.72 -7.01
C LEU A 380 4.01 -19.16 -8.49
N GLY A 381 2.87 -19.17 -9.17
CA GLY A 381 2.74 -19.54 -10.59
C GLY A 381 2.55 -18.36 -11.53
N LEU A 382 1.94 -17.27 -11.05
CA LEU A 382 1.63 -16.09 -11.87
C LEU A 382 1.80 -14.77 -11.10
N ILE A 383 2.37 -13.78 -11.77
CA ILE A 383 2.41 -12.39 -11.32
C ILE A 383 1.78 -11.50 -12.40
N VAL A 384 0.63 -10.90 -12.07
CA VAL A 384 -0.02 -9.88 -12.89
C VAL A 384 0.39 -8.50 -12.39
N ILE A 385 0.76 -7.61 -13.31
CA ILE A 385 1.08 -6.21 -13.02
C ILE A 385 0.18 -5.36 -13.92
N ASP A 386 -0.88 -4.80 -13.35
CA ASP A 386 -1.79 -3.91 -14.09
C ASP A 386 -1.24 -2.49 -14.16
N GLU A 387 -1.62 -1.74 -15.20
CA GLU A 387 -1.11 -0.38 -15.45
C GLU A 387 0.42 -0.29 -15.29
N GLU A 388 1.15 -1.23 -15.91
CA GLU A 388 2.58 -1.48 -15.66
C GLU A 388 3.46 -0.25 -15.86
N HIS A 389 3.04 0.69 -16.70
CA HIS A 389 3.75 1.93 -17.01
C HIS A 389 3.85 2.89 -15.82
N ASP A 390 3.03 2.69 -14.80
CA ASP A 390 2.88 3.62 -13.70
C ASP A 390 4.14 3.69 -12.80
N GLY A 391 4.61 4.91 -12.55
CA GLY A 391 5.69 5.20 -11.59
C GLY A 391 5.34 4.81 -10.14
N GLY A 392 4.07 4.55 -9.85
CA GLY A 392 3.57 3.96 -8.61
C GLY A 392 4.25 2.65 -8.24
N TYR A 393 4.87 1.93 -9.19
CA TYR A 393 5.67 0.73 -8.91
C TYR A 393 7.08 0.99 -8.36
N LYS A 394 7.59 2.23 -8.43
CA LYS A 394 8.90 2.61 -7.91
C LYS A 394 8.81 3.12 -6.48
N SER A 395 9.52 2.49 -5.54
CA SER A 395 9.64 2.95 -4.15
C SER A 395 10.49 4.23 -4.05
N ASP A 396 10.02 5.21 -3.28
CA ASP A 396 10.73 6.44 -2.90
C ASP A 396 11.47 6.30 -1.56
N ARG A 397 11.16 5.27 -0.79
CA ARG A 397 11.80 4.91 0.49
C ARG A 397 12.89 3.87 0.26
N THR A 398 13.89 3.82 1.13
CA THR A 398 14.93 2.78 1.09
C THR A 398 14.38 1.43 1.56
N PRO A 399 14.63 0.32 0.84
CA PRO A 399 15.24 0.25 -0.49
C PRO A 399 14.36 0.87 -1.58
N ARG A 400 14.95 1.70 -2.45
CA ARG A 400 14.23 2.37 -3.55
C ARG A 400 14.03 1.43 -4.74
N TYR A 401 13.46 0.25 -4.50
CA TYR A 401 13.28 -0.79 -5.51
C TYR A 401 12.14 -0.45 -6.50
N ASP A 402 12.17 -1.09 -7.67
CA ASP A 402 11.03 -1.14 -8.59
C ASP A 402 10.31 -2.48 -8.42
N ALA A 403 9.01 -2.49 -8.13
CA ALA A 403 8.24 -3.72 -7.93
C ALA A 403 8.20 -4.60 -9.19
N ARG A 404 8.30 -4.01 -10.39
CA ARG A 404 8.39 -4.76 -11.66
C ARG A 404 9.72 -5.51 -11.76
N TRP A 405 10.80 -4.90 -11.26
CA TRP A 405 12.10 -5.57 -11.15
C TRP A 405 12.03 -6.75 -10.17
N VAL A 406 11.35 -6.57 -9.03
CA VAL A 406 11.13 -7.62 -8.03
C VAL A 406 10.34 -8.78 -8.64
N ALA A 407 9.22 -8.50 -9.31
CA ALA A 407 8.41 -9.52 -9.98
C ALA A 407 9.22 -10.33 -10.99
N ARG A 408 9.97 -9.66 -11.88
CA ARG A 408 10.89 -10.31 -12.83
C ARG A 408 11.91 -11.19 -12.16
N ARG A 409 12.50 -10.73 -11.05
CA ARG A 409 13.49 -11.52 -10.31
C ARG A 409 12.86 -12.74 -9.67
N ARG A 410 11.67 -12.61 -9.08
CA ARG A 410 10.91 -13.74 -8.52
C ARG A 410 10.54 -14.76 -9.59
N ALA A 411 10.02 -14.32 -10.73
CA ALA A 411 9.72 -15.18 -11.87
C ALA A 411 10.95 -15.93 -12.39
N ALA A 412 12.08 -15.24 -12.53
CA ALA A 412 13.32 -15.86 -12.98
C ALA A 412 13.88 -16.91 -12.01
N ILE A 413 13.60 -16.78 -10.70
CA ILE A 413 14.07 -17.73 -9.67
C ILE A 413 13.08 -18.89 -9.49
N GLY A 414 11.78 -18.57 -9.35
CA GLY A 414 10.73 -19.50 -8.99
C GLY A 414 9.93 -20.07 -10.16
N GLY A 415 10.18 -19.59 -11.39
CA GLY A 415 9.50 -20.06 -12.60
C GLY A 415 8.09 -19.47 -12.84
N ALA A 416 7.63 -18.56 -11.98
CA ALA A 416 6.34 -17.88 -12.17
C ALA A 416 6.28 -17.13 -13.52
N ARG A 417 5.13 -17.14 -14.17
CA ARG A 417 4.88 -16.34 -15.38
C ARG A 417 4.53 -14.90 -15.01
N ILE A 418 4.83 -13.96 -15.90
CA ILE A 418 4.52 -12.53 -15.70
C ILE A 418 3.61 -12.02 -16.81
N VAL A 419 2.57 -11.30 -16.40
CA VAL A 419 1.70 -10.53 -17.29
C VAL A 419 1.81 -9.06 -16.94
N LEU A 420 2.29 -8.26 -17.89
CA LEU A 420 2.34 -6.81 -17.80
C LEU A 420 1.16 -6.23 -18.56
N GLY A 421 0.21 -5.66 -17.84
CA GLY A 421 -0.99 -5.06 -18.38
C GLY A 421 -0.84 -3.57 -18.61
N SER A 422 -1.15 -3.08 -19.81
CA SER A 422 -1.20 -1.63 -20.04
C SER A 422 -2.02 -1.25 -21.26
N ALA A 423 -2.71 -0.12 -21.22
CA ALA A 423 -3.19 0.53 -22.44
C ALA A 423 -2.08 1.34 -23.13
N THR A 424 -1.18 1.90 -22.34
CA THR A 424 -0.06 2.75 -22.74
C THR A 424 1.24 2.16 -22.18
N PRO A 425 1.79 1.08 -22.77
CA PRO A 425 2.98 0.41 -22.22
C PRO A 425 4.19 1.35 -22.04
N ASP A 426 4.98 1.12 -21.00
CA ASP A 426 6.26 1.82 -20.79
C ASP A 426 7.20 1.52 -21.96
N LEU A 427 7.98 2.52 -22.38
CA LEU A 427 8.92 2.35 -23.48
C LEU A 427 9.95 1.25 -23.21
N VAL A 428 10.30 0.98 -21.95
CA VAL A 428 11.18 -0.14 -21.58
C VAL A 428 10.48 -1.47 -21.83
N SER A 429 9.20 -1.60 -21.50
CA SER A 429 8.42 -2.82 -21.74
C SER A 429 8.26 -3.10 -23.24
N LEU A 430 7.99 -2.06 -24.04
CA LEU A 430 7.99 -2.17 -25.51
C LEU A 430 9.36 -2.54 -26.08
N ALA A 431 10.45 -1.98 -25.54
CA ALA A 431 11.81 -2.33 -25.96
C ALA A 431 12.14 -3.80 -25.66
N ARG A 432 11.64 -4.35 -24.54
CA ARG A 432 11.79 -5.77 -24.21
C ARG A 432 11.07 -6.67 -25.19
N VAL A 433 9.83 -6.33 -25.57
CA VAL A 433 9.09 -7.02 -26.64
C VAL A 433 9.86 -6.97 -27.96
N ARG A 434 10.27 -5.78 -28.40
CA ARG A 434 11.04 -5.61 -29.65
C ARG A 434 12.36 -6.38 -29.65
N GLY A 435 13.00 -6.49 -28.49
CA GLY A 435 14.22 -7.25 -28.29
C GLY A 435 14.01 -8.76 -28.07
N GLY A 436 12.78 -9.28 -28.15
CA GLY A 436 12.48 -10.70 -27.96
C GLY A 436 12.60 -11.21 -26.51
N HIS A 437 12.65 -10.31 -25.53
CA HIS A 437 12.75 -10.66 -24.10
C HIS A 437 11.39 -10.82 -23.43
N ALA A 438 10.31 -10.47 -24.12
CA ALA A 438 8.93 -10.63 -23.67
C ALA A 438 8.03 -10.96 -24.87
N ALA A 439 7.02 -11.80 -24.65
CA ALA A 439 5.94 -12.00 -25.61
C ALA A 439 5.01 -10.77 -25.62
N HIS A 440 4.16 -10.69 -26.64
CA HIS A 440 3.22 -9.58 -26.80
C HIS A 440 1.87 -10.09 -27.26
N ALA A 441 0.82 -9.71 -26.54
CA ALA A 441 -0.57 -9.88 -26.95
C ALA A 441 -1.23 -8.50 -27.00
N HIS A 442 -1.99 -8.26 -28.07
CA HIS A 442 -2.65 -6.97 -28.32
C HIS A 442 -4.16 -7.15 -28.35
N LEU A 443 -4.88 -6.38 -27.53
CA LEU A 443 -6.34 -6.28 -27.53
C LEU A 443 -6.73 -4.94 -28.18
N ALA A 444 -7.12 -4.98 -29.44
CA ALA A 444 -7.39 -3.77 -30.22
C ALA A 444 -8.80 -3.24 -30.00
N GLU A 445 -9.75 -4.11 -29.65
CA GLU A 445 -11.17 -3.77 -29.58
C GLU A 445 -11.60 -3.33 -28.17
N ARG A 446 -12.41 -2.27 -28.10
CA ARG A 446 -13.09 -1.86 -26.86
C ARG A 446 -14.35 -2.70 -26.70
N ARG A 447 -14.56 -3.28 -25.52
CA ARG A 447 -15.78 -4.04 -25.20
C ARG A 447 -16.94 -3.14 -24.79
N VAL A 448 -16.63 -1.96 -24.27
CA VAL A 448 -17.62 -0.99 -23.79
C VAL A 448 -17.22 0.42 -24.23
N GLY A 449 -18.22 1.19 -24.67
CA GLY A 449 -18.10 2.60 -25.02
C GLY A 449 -17.46 2.89 -26.38
N SER A 450 -17.75 4.07 -26.91
CA SER A 450 -17.13 4.59 -28.14
C SER A 450 -15.86 5.38 -27.84
N THR A 451 -14.99 5.55 -28.84
CA THR A 451 -13.84 6.48 -28.75
C THR A 451 -14.32 7.86 -28.31
N PRO A 452 -13.72 8.46 -27.27
CA PRO A 452 -14.12 9.78 -26.82
C PRO A 452 -13.78 10.85 -27.87
N ALA A 453 -14.63 11.86 -27.99
CA ALA A 453 -14.29 13.07 -28.73
C ALA A 453 -13.25 13.86 -27.92
N ILE A 454 -12.15 14.24 -28.55
CA ILE A 454 -11.05 14.99 -27.91
C ILE A 454 -11.06 16.41 -28.46
N GLU A 455 -11.11 17.39 -27.55
CA GLU A 455 -11.00 18.81 -27.88
C GLU A 455 -9.80 19.43 -27.15
N ILE A 456 -9.01 20.22 -27.88
CA ILE A 456 -7.84 20.93 -27.34
C ILE A 456 -8.15 22.42 -27.32
N ALA A 457 -8.26 22.99 -26.12
CA ALA A 457 -8.47 24.43 -25.94
C ALA A 457 -7.14 25.19 -25.87
N ASP A 458 -6.92 26.16 -26.76
CA ASP A 458 -5.75 27.05 -26.70
C ASP A 458 -6.00 28.17 -25.67
N LEU A 459 -5.36 28.05 -24.50
CA LEU A 459 -5.47 29.02 -23.41
C LEU A 459 -4.92 30.41 -23.77
N ARG A 460 -4.10 30.54 -24.82
CA ARG A 460 -3.65 31.85 -25.34
C ARG A 460 -4.77 32.56 -26.08
N ALA A 461 -5.53 31.81 -26.89
CA ALA A 461 -6.69 32.34 -27.61
C ALA A 461 -7.80 32.77 -26.64
N GLU A 462 -8.07 31.95 -25.62
CA GLU A 462 -8.98 32.28 -24.51
C GLU A 462 -8.59 33.61 -23.85
N LEU A 463 -7.30 33.79 -23.57
CA LEU A 463 -6.81 35.03 -22.98
C LEU A 463 -6.94 36.23 -23.92
N ALA A 464 -6.60 36.07 -25.20
CA ALA A 464 -6.77 37.12 -26.20
C ALA A 464 -8.25 37.54 -26.31
N GLY A 465 -9.17 36.59 -26.17
CA GLY A 465 -10.62 36.80 -26.08
C GLY A 465 -11.11 37.36 -24.74
N GLY A 466 -10.22 37.59 -23.77
CA GLY A 466 -10.53 38.20 -22.46
C GLY A 466 -10.84 37.22 -21.34
N ASN A 467 -10.87 35.91 -21.60
CA ASN A 467 -11.06 34.89 -20.57
C ASN A 467 -9.80 34.80 -19.68
N ARG A 468 -10.01 34.97 -18.37
CA ARG A 468 -8.94 34.91 -17.36
C ARG A 468 -9.13 33.76 -16.37
N SER A 469 -10.18 32.97 -16.53
CA SER A 469 -10.48 31.78 -15.73
C SER A 469 -9.45 30.68 -16.01
N ILE A 470 -9.34 29.72 -15.09
CA ILE A 470 -8.59 28.48 -15.34
C ILE A 470 -9.35 27.54 -16.30
N PHE A 471 -10.63 27.78 -16.52
CA PHE A 471 -11.48 26.99 -17.42
C PHE A 471 -11.60 27.71 -18.76
N ALA A 472 -11.23 27.01 -19.84
CA ALA A 472 -11.59 27.40 -21.19
C ALA A 472 -13.12 27.49 -21.34
N GLY A 473 -13.61 28.27 -22.31
CA GLY A 473 -15.03 28.44 -22.57
C GLY A 473 -15.72 27.09 -22.75
N VAL A 474 -15.15 26.23 -23.59
CA VAL A 474 -15.69 24.90 -23.89
C VAL A 474 -15.83 24.00 -22.65
N LEU A 475 -14.86 24.05 -21.73
CA LEU A 475 -14.95 23.28 -20.48
C LEU A 475 -16.02 23.84 -19.56
N GLY A 476 -16.16 25.17 -19.51
CA GLY A 476 -17.22 25.83 -18.76
C GLY A 476 -18.61 25.45 -19.26
N ASP A 477 -18.80 25.40 -20.57
CA ASP A 477 -20.08 25.04 -21.20
C ASP A 477 -20.40 23.55 -20.97
N ALA A 478 -19.41 22.67 -21.14
CA ALA A 478 -19.55 21.23 -20.87
C ALA A 478 -19.91 20.94 -19.40
N LEU A 479 -19.26 21.62 -18.45
CA LEU A 479 -19.60 21.50 -17.02
C LEU A 479 -21.00 22.04 -16.71
N GLY A 480 -21.42 23.12 -17.36
CA GLY A 480 -22.76 23.69 -17.22
C GLY A 480 -23.87 22.80 -17.77
N ALA A 481 -23.55 21.97 -18.78
CA ALA A 481 -24.48 21.07 -19.45
C ALA A 481 -24.65 19.71 -18.76
N LEU A 482 -23.84 19.38 -17.73
CA LEU A 482 -23.92 18.09 -17.02
C LEU A 482 -25.33 17.82 -16.45
N ARG A 483 -25.91 16.69 -16.82
CA ARG A 483 -27.19 16.20 -16.27
C ARG A 483 -26.99 15.59 -14.89
N ARG A 484 -27.18 16.42 -13.86
CA ARG A 484 -27.03 16.05 -12.44
C ARG A 484 -27.77 14.76 -12.10
N GLY A 485 -27.10 13.89 -11.34
CA GLY A 485 -27.62 12.58 -10.95
C GLY A 485 -27.52 11.48 -12.01
N SER A 486 -27.14 11.82 -13.25
CA SER A 486 -26.93 10.84 -14.33
C SER A 486 -25.57 10.97 -15.03
N GLU A 487 -24.99 12.15 -15.01
CA GLU A 487 -23.69 12.46 -15.63
C GLU A 487 -22.75 13.06 -14.59
N GLN A 488 -21.48 12.70 -14.72
CA GLN A 488 -20.41 13.11 -13.84
C GLN A 488 -19.18 13.53 -14.66
N ALA A 489 -18.35 14.37 -14.05
CA ALA A 489 -17.10 14.82 -14.66
C ALA A 489 -15.88 14.56 -13.78
N VAL A 490 -14.74 14.32 -14.42
CA VAL A 490 -13.43 14.21 -13.76
C VAL A 490 -12.52 15.32 -14.28
N LEU A 491 -12.01 16.15 -13.37
CA LEU A 491 -11.02 17.19 -13.67
C LEU A 491 -9.66 16.79 -13.10
N LEU A 492 -8.70 16.65 -14.00
CA LEU A 492 -7.36 16.19 -13.70
C LEU A 492 -6.39 17.37 -13.66
N LEU A 493 -5.62 17.43 -12.59
CA LEU A 493 -4.50 18.34 -12.43
C LEU A 493 -3.21 17.56 -12.31
N ASN A 494 -2.24 17.91 -13.12
CA ASN A 494 -0.92 17.33 -13.02
C ASN A 494 -0.19 17.87 -11.78
N ARG A 495 -0.16 17.07 -10.68
CA ARG A 495 0.68 17.39 -9.51
C ARG A 495 1.15 16.18 -8.68
N ARG A 496 2.47 16.10 -8.49
CA ARG A 496 3.15 15.75 -7.22
C ARG A 496 4.26 16.81 -6.98
N GLY A 497 4.14 17.64 -5.94
CA GLY A 497 5.20 18.57 -5.49
C GLY A 497 4.88 20.08 -5.49
N ALA A 498 5.69 20.89 -4.78
CA ALA A 498 5.54 22.35 -4.63
C ALA A 498 6.17 23.19 -5.77
N ALA A 499 6.81 22.54 -6.74
CA ALA A 499 7.44 23.19 -7.88
C ALA A 499 6.40 23.91 -8.74
N THR A 500 6.54 25.23 -8.88
CA THR A 500 5.75 26.02 -9.80
C THR A 500 6.53 26.18 -11.09
N PHE A 501 5.95 25.76 -12.22
CA PHE A 501 6.54 26.00 -13.53
C PHE A 501 6.11 27.37 -14.03
N ILE A 502 6.86 27.87 -15.01
CA ILE A 502 6.78 29.26 -15.42
C ILE A 502 6.54 29.31 -16.91
N LEU A 503 5.47 29.99 -17.31
CA LEU A 503 5.06 30.08 -18.70
C LEU A 503 4.63 31.50 -19.05
N CYS A 504 5.04 31.96 -20.23
CA CYS A 504 4.55 33.20 -20.81
C CYS A 504 3.17 32.97 -21.42
N ARG A 505 2.16 33.73 -20.99
CA ARG A 505 0.79 33.54 -21.51
C ARG A 505 0.55 34.09 -22.91
N ASP A 506 1.47 34.88 -23.47
CA ASP A 506 1.32 35.41 -24.83
C ASP A 506 1.95 34.46 -25.85
N CYS A 507 3.21 34.01 -25.65
CA CYS A 507 3.86 33.10 -26.60
C CYS A 507 3.77 31.61 -26.23
N GLY A 508 3.51 31.26 -24.97
CA GLY A 508 3.49 29.89 -24.48
C GLY A 508 4.86 29.32 -24.07
N GLU A 509 5.94 30.09 -24.22
CA GLU A 509 7.29 29.61 -23.92
C GLU A 509 7.55 29.50 -22.41
N SER A 510 8.24 28.43 -22.00
CA SER A 510 8.72 28.24 -20.62
C SER A 510 10.08 28.92 -20.41
N LEU A 511 10.36 29.38 -19.18
CA LEU A 511 11.70 29.91 -18.87
C LEU A 511 12.70 28.76 -18.76
N ARG A 512 13.67 28.71 -19.69
CA ARG A 512 14.69 27.64 -19.77
C ARG A 512 16.03 28.07 -19.19
N CYS A 513 16.75 27.11 -18.64
CA CYS A 513 18.12 27.28 -18.19
C CYS A 513 19.05 27.44 -19.42
N PRO A 514 19.85 28.51 -19.53
CA PRO A 514 20.73 28.71 -20.68
C PRO A 514 21.86 27.68 -20.78
N ASP A 515 22.17 26.94 -19.71
CA ASP A 515 23.27 25.94 -19.73
C ASP A 515 22.85 24.57 -20.22
N CYS A 516 21.60 24.18 -19.97
CA CYS A 516 21.13 22.81 -20.21
C CYS A 516 19.75 22.75 -20.86
N GLU A 517 19.18 23.91 -21.22
CA GLU A 517 17.90 24.12 -21.92
C GLU A 517 16.64 23.52 -21.26
N LEU A 518 16.81 22.93 -20.08
CA LEU A 518 15.73 22.42 -19.25
C LEU A 518 14.97 23.57 -18.56
N PRO A 519 13.64 23.45 -18.37
CA PRO A 519 12.84 24.47 -17.70
C PRO A 519 13.31 24.75 -16.27
N PHE A 520 13.31 26.03 -15.89
CA PHE A 520 13.50 26.46 -14.51
C PHE A 520 12.27 26.10 -13.66
N VAL A 521 12.52 25.78 -12.39
CA VAL A 521 11.48 25.66 -11.36
C VAL A 521 11.49 26.91 -10.48
N TYR A 522 10.32 27.51 -10.25
CA TYR A 522 10.17 28.60 -9.29
C TYR A 522 9.99 28.06 -7.87
N HIS A 523 10.84 28.55 -6.97
CA HIS A 523 10.81 28.28 -5.53
C HIS A 523 10.24 29.50 -4.82
N LEU A 524 9.07 29.33 -4.19
CA LEU A 524 8.39 30.38 -3.42
C LEU A 524 9.26 30.86 -2.26
N ASP A 525 9.92 29.93 -1.57
CA ASP A 525 10.87 30.22 -0.49
C ASP A 525 12.14 30.85 -1.08
N GLY A 526 12.24 32.17 -0.94
CA GLY A 526 13.34 32.98 -1.47
C GLY A 526 13.11 33.54 -2.87
N ALA A 527 11.95 33.30 -3.50
CA ALA A 527 11.58 33.83 -4.82
C ALA A 527 12.70 33.65 -5.87
N THR A 528 13.19 32.42 -6.05
CA THR A 528 14.29 32.12 -6.98
C THR A 528 13.89 31.11 -8.04
N LEU A 529 14.51 31.21 -9.22
CA LEU A 529 14.48 30.20 -10.26
C LEU A 529 15.61 29.22 -10.03
N ARG A 530 15.34 27.91 -10.05
CA ARG A 530 16.38 26.88 -9.92
C ARG A 530 16.26 25.82 -10.99
N CYS A 531 17.39 25.51 -11.63
CA CYS A 531 17.53 24.36 -12.50
C CYS A 531 17.90 23.14 -11.64
N HIS A 532 17.05 22.11 -11.63
CA HIS A 532 17.29 20.90 -10.84
C HIS A 532 18.27 19.92 -11.50
N HIS A 533 18.70 20.19 -12.73
CA HIS A 533 19.69 19.40 -13.43
C HIS A 533 21.12 19.90 -13.14
N CYS A 534 21.42 21.15 -13.48
CA CYS A 534 22.77 21.72 -13.30
C CYS A 534 22.94 22.53 -12.01
N GLY A 535 21.88 22.79 -11.25
CA GLY A 535 21.93 23.58 -10.02
C GLY A 535 21.95 25.10 -10.22
N ARG A 536 21.94 25.60 -11.46
CA ARG A 536 21.92 27.04 -11.75
C ARG A 536 20.72 27.69 -11.06
N SER A 537 21.01 28.77 -10.35
CA SER A 537 19.99 29.67 -9.79
C SER A 537 19.92 30.95 -10.61
N ALA A 538 18.72 31.49 -10.80
CA ALA A 538 18.49 32.76 -11.47
C ALA A 538 17.41 33.56 -10.74
N ALA A 539 17.44 34.89 -10.89
CA ALA A 539 16.36 35.73 -10.42
C ALA A 539 15.12 35.58 -11.34
N PRO A 540 13.90 35.68 -10.80
CA PRO A 540 12.70 35.81 -11.62
C PRO A 540 12.82 37.02 -12.57
N THR A 541 12.32 36.87 -13.80
CA THR A 541 12.29 37.97 -14.79
C THR A 541 10.86 38.51 -14.91
N GLU A 542 10.73 39.82 -15.12
CA GLU A 542 9.45 40.47 -15.38
C GLU A 542 9.02 40.33 -16.85
N LYS A 543 9.96 40.07 -17.77
CA LYS A 543 9.69 39.95 -19.21
C LYS A 543 10.12 38.61 -19.75
N CYS A 544 9.30 38.07 -20.66
CA CYS A 544 9.59 36.84 -21.37
C CYS A 544 10.81 37.04 -22.28
N PRO A 545 11.86 36.19 -22.20
CA PRO A 545 13.04 36.31 -23.05
C PRO A 545 12.75 35.97 -24.52
N SER A 546 11.66 35.25 -24.80
CA SER A 546 11.26 34.86 -26.17
C SER A 546 10.46 35.94 -26.89
N CYS A 547 9.47 36.57 -26.24
CA CYS A 547 8.56 37.54 -26.89
C CYS A 547 8.49 38.92 -26.24
N GLY A 548 9.23 39.17 -25.15
CA GLY A 548 9.24 40.44 -24.43
C GLY A 548 8.00 40.73 -23.57
N SER A 549 6.98 39.85 -23.58
CA SER A 549 5.75 40.01 -22.82
C SER A 549 6.00 40.04 -21.30
N GLY A 550 5.30 40.93 -20.60
CA GLY A 550 5.26 40.98 -19.13
C GLY A 550 4.32 39.96 -18.48
N ARG A 551 3.63 39.13 -19.26
CA ARG A 551 2.60 38.21 -18.76
C ARG A 551 3.17 36.83 -18.42
N ILE A 552 4.20 36.83 -17.59
CA ILE A 552 4.77 35.61 -17.01
C ILE A 552 3.90 35.16 -15.84
N ARG A 553 3.48 33.89 -15.87
CA ARG A 553 2.69 33.28 -14.79
C ARG A 553 3.43 32.10 -14.19
N TYR A 554 3.44 32.10 -12.87
CA TYR A 554 3.80 30.95 -12.05
C TYR A 554 2.55 30.11 -11.89
N PHE A 555 2.51 28.99 -12.61
CA PHE A 555 1.38 28.10 -12.55
C PHE A 555 1.58 27.13 -11.38
N GLY A 556 0.61 27.16 -10.48
CA GLY A 556 0.60 26.39 -9.23
C GLY A 556 -0.81 26.22 -8.67
N ALA A 557 -1.84 26.29 -9.51
CA ALA A 557 -3.22 26.07 -9.08
C ALA A 557 -3.36 24.63 -8.61
N GLY A 558 -3.33 24.42 -7.29
CA GLY A 558 -3.64 23.13 -6.69
C GLY A 558 -5.11 22.76 -6.93
N THR A 559 -5.43 21.49 -6.70
CA THR A 559 -6.79 20.93 -6.64
C THR A 559 -7.75 21.82 -5.84
N GLN A 560 -7.29 22.40 -4.73
CA GLN A 560 -8.05 23.36 -3.90
C GLN A 560 -8.51 24.62 -4.64
N ARG A 561 -7.66 25.17 -5.53
CA ARG A 561 -8.01 26.37 -6.30
C ARG A 561 -9.05 26.04 -7.36
N VAL A 562 -8.92 24.89 -8.01
CA VAL A 562 -9.91 24.40 -8.98
C VAL A 562 -11.25 24.16 -8.32
N GLU A 563 -11.24 23.50 -7.16
CA GLU A 563 -12.42 23.27 -6.33
C GLU A 563 -13.11 24.59 -5.93
N ALA A 564 -12.35 25.59 -5.50
CA ALA A 564 -12.89 26.91 -5.15
C ALA A 564 -13.51 27.62 -6.37
N GLU A 565 -12.87 27.55 -7.54
CA GLU A 565 -13.37 28.16 -8.77
C GLU A 565 -14.62 27.45 -9.30
N LEU A 566 -14.68 26.11 -9.19
CA LEU A 566 -15.88 25.33 -9.49
C LEU A 566 -17.04 25.71 -8.57
N ARG A 567 -16.82 25.80 -7.25
CA ARG A 567 -17.87 26.20 -6.29
C ARG A 567 -18.39 27.60 -6.55
N ALA A 568 -17.50 28.52 -6.93
CA ALA A 568 -17.88 29.89 -7.24
C ALA A 568 -18.69 29.99 -8.54
N ARG A 569 -18.30 29.28 -9.60
CA ARG A 569 -18.93 29.34 -10.92
C ARG A 569 -20.17 28.46 -11.05
N PHE A 570 -20.20 27.33 -10.35
CA PHE A 570 -21.25 26.31 -10.43
C PHE A 570 -21.73 25.89 -9.02
N PRO A 571 -22.43 26.77 -8.28
CA PRO A 571 -22.84 26.51 -6.89
C PRO A 571 -23.79 25.31 -6.71
N GLY A 572 -24.40 24.82 -7.81
CA GLY A 572 -25.29 23.66 -7.79
C GLY A 572 -24.61 22.31 -8.06
N LEU A 573 -23.32 22.27 -8.36
CA LEU A 573 -22.57 21.02 -8.55
C LEU A 573 -22.01 20.51 -7.21
N ARG A 574 -22.19 19.23 -6.94
CA ARG A 574 -21.57 18.54 -5.80
C ARG A 574 -20.14 18.19 -6.18
N ILE A 575 -19.17 18.81 -5.53
CA ILE A 575 -17.76 18.71 -5.91
C ILE A 575 -17.00 17.90 -4.86
N GLY A 576 -16.37 16.81 -5.31
CA GLY A 576 -15.43 16.01 -4.54
C GLY A 576 -13.99 16.32 -4.92
N ARG A 577 -13.06 16.21 -3.96
CA ARG A 577 -11.63 16.41 -4.20
C ARG A 577 -10.85 15.17 -3.81
N LEU A 578 -10.07 14.64 -4.75
CA LEU A 578 -9.23 13.46 -4.57
C LEU A 578 -7.75 13.83 -4.75
N ASP A 579 -7.07 14.11 -3.65
CA ASP A 579 -5.63 14.36 -3.60
C ASP A 579 -4.98 13.79 -2.32
N SER A 580 -3.66 13.91 -2.23
CA SER A 580 -2.88 13.38 -1.11
C SER A 580 -3.36 13.84 0.28
N ASP A 581 -3.92 15.05 0.38
CA ASP A 581 -4.42 15.59 1.65
C ASP A 581 -5.77 14.93 2.01
N ALA A 582 -6.65 14.76 1.03
CA ALA A 582 -7.92 14.03 1.20
C ALA A 582 -7.70 12.54 1.56
N LEU A 583 -6.59 11.95 1.09
CA LEU A 583 -6.20 10.57 1.38
C LEU A 583 -5.64 10.34 2.80
N SER A 584 -5.34 11.40 3.55
CA SER A 584 -4.75 11.29 4.89
C SER A 584 -5.73 10.73 5.94
N ALA A 585 -7.04 10.85 5.68
CA ALA A 585 -8.08 10.26 6.52
C ALA A 585 -8.13 8.73 6.33
N ARG A 586 -8.35 7.99 7.41
CA ARG A 586 -8.52 6.53 7.34
C ARG A 586 -9.73 6.22 6.44
N ARG A 587 -9.50 5.49 5.34
CA ARG A 587 -10.50 5.18 4.30
C ARG A 587 -11.06 6.39 3.52
N GLY A 588 -10.37 7.53 3.54
CA GLY A 588 -10.81 8.73 2.81
C GLY A 588 -10.97 8.52 1.30
N PHE A 589 -10.13 7.68 0.69
CA PHE A 589 -10.31 7.27 -0.71
C PHE A 589 -11.63 6.52 -0.92
N GLU A 590 -11.88 5.48 -0.11
CA GLU A 590 -13.03 4.59 -0.27
C GLU A 590 -14.35 5.38 -0.20
N THR A 591 -14.47 6.28 0.78
CA THR A 591 -15.65 7.16 0.89
C THR A 591 -15.83 8.03 -0.36
N ILE A 592 -14.78 8.73 -0.82
CA ILE A 592 -14.89 9.61 -1.99
C ILE A 592 -15.21 8.80 -3.26
N TYR A 593 -14.60 7.62 -3.40
CA TYR A 593 -14.85 6.70 -4.51
C TYR A 593 -16.29 6.19 -4.51
N ASP A 594 -16.80 5.72 -3.37
CA ASP A 594 -18.17 5.22 -3.25
C ASP A 594 -19.20 6.34 -3.44
N ASP A 595 -18.94 7.54 -2.89
CA ASP A 595 -19.76 8.73 -3.12
C ASP A 595 -19.81 9.11 -4.61
N PHE A 596 -18.68 9.03 -5.31
CA PHE A 596 -18.63 9.28 -6.74
C PHE A 596 -19.34 8.16 -7.52
N ARG A 597 -19.06 6.89 -7.24
CA ARG A 597 -19.68 5.73 -7.89
C ARG A 597 -21.20 5.70 -7.74
N GLU A 598 -21.72 6.14 -6.60
CA GLU A 598 -23.16 6.17 -6.30
C GLU A 598 -23.85 7.46 -6.80
N GLY A 599 -23.15 8.34 -7.50
CA GLY A 599 -23.71 9.58 -8.03
C GLY A 599 -24.03 10.62 -6.94
N ARG A 600 -23.42 10.50 -5.76
CA ARG A 600 -23.51 11.50 -4.67
C ARG A 600 -22.60 12.72 -4.92
N THR A 601 -21.60 12.58 -5.79
CA THR A 601 -20.72 13.66 -6.27
C THR A 601 -20.93 13.88 -7.78
N ASP A 602 -20.99 15.11 -8.28
CA ASP A 602 -21.14 15.40 -9.72
C ASP A 602 -19.79 15.61 -10.41
N VAL A 603 -18.84 16.29 -9.76
CA VAL A 603 -17.51 16.59 -10.31
C VAL A 603 -16.42 16.14 -9.35
N LEU A 604 -15.51 15.28 -9.81
CA LEU A 604 -14.33 14.86 -9.07
C LEU A 604 -13.10 15.63 -9.55
N VAL A 605 -12.51 16.43 -8.68
CA VAL A 605 -11.24 17.13 -8.94
C VAL A 605 -10.10 16.35 -8.31
N GLY A 606 -9.09 15.98 -9.08
CA GLY A 606 -7.95 15.28 -8.50
C GLY A 606 -6.70 15.32 -9.36
N THR A 607 -5.68 14.60 -8.88
CA THR A 607 -4.46 14.38 -9.65
C THR A 607 -4.57 13.08 -10.46
N GLN A 608 -3.46 12.51 -10.92
CA GLN A 608 -3.46 11.22 -11.65
C GLN A 608 -4.27 10.11 -10.94
N LEU A 609 -4.34 10.15 -9.60
CA LEU A 609 -5.16 9.26 -8.78
C LEU A 609 -6.66 9.28 -9.11
N ALA A 610 -7.19 10.39 -9.62
CA ALA A 610 -8.61 10.53 -9.98
C ALA A 610 -8.92 10.00 -11.40
N ALA A 611 -7.91 9.78 -12.24
CA ALA A 611 -8.10 9.21 -13.58
C ALA A 611 -7.96 7.69 -13.60
N LYS A 612 -7.06 7.17 -12.75
CA LYS A 612 -6.63 5.77 -12.83
C LYS A 612 -7.74 4.86 -12.31
N GLY A 613 -8.19 3.99 -13.21
CA GLY A 613 -9.14 2.93 -12.94
C GLY A 613 -10.46 3.39 -12.36
N LEU A 614 -11.01 4.55 -12.73
CA LEU A 614 -12.44 4.78 -12.52
C LEU A 614 -13.19 4.24 -13.75
N ASP A 615 -13.59 2.96 -13.72
CA ASP A 615 -14.50 2.43 -14.73
C ASP A 615 -15.96 2.70 -14.32
N LEU A 616 -16.38 3.95 -14.52
CA LEU A 616 -17.68 4.46 -14.09
C LEU A 616 -18.52 4.88 -15.31
N PRO A 617 -19.61 4.16 -15.64
CA PRO A 617 -20.44 4.46 -16.82
C PRO A 617 -21.04 5.87 -16.82
N SER A 618 -21.20 6.48 -15.64
CA SER A 618 -21.74 7.82 -15.43
C SER A 618 -20.75 8.95 -15.72
N VAL A 619 -19.46 8.65 -15.90
CA VAL A 619 -18.44 9.66 -16.25
C VAL A 619 -18.52 9.95 -17.74
N THR A 620 -19.06 11.11 -18.11
CA THR A 620 -19.25 11.52 -19.51
C THR A 620 -18.31 12.65 -19.94
N LEU A 621 -17.61 13.27 -18.98
CA LEU A 621 -16.66 14.35 -19.23
C LEU A 621 -15.36 14.12 -18.44
N ALA A 622 -14.23 14.16 -19.12
CA ALA A 622 -12.91 14.22 -18.50
C ALA A 622 -12.14 15.42 -19.06
N ALA A 623 -11.46 16.18 -18.20
CA ALA A 623 -10.63 17.30 -18.64
C ALA A 623 -9.30 17.35 -17.91
N VAL A 624 -8.21 17.55 -18.67
CA VAL A 624 -6.86 17.78 -18.13
C VAL A 624 -6.61 19.28 -18.09
N ILE A 625 -6.53 19.84 -16.89
CA ILE A 625 -6.28 21.27 -16.70
C ILE A 625 -4.78 21.51 -16.78
N ALA A 626 -4.38 22.41 -17.68
CA ALA A 626 -2.98 22.73 -17.96
C ALA A 626 -2.17 21.48 -18.37
N ALA A 627 -2.54 20.85 -19.48
CA ALA A 627 -1.83 19.66 -19.98
C ALA A 627 -0.35 19.94 -20.33
N ASP A 628 -0.02 21.19 -20.64
CA ASP A 628 1.33 21.69 -20.93
C ASP A 628 2.29 21.60 -19.74
N VAL A 629 1.78 21.53 -18.51
CA VAL A 629 2.60 21.41 -17.29
C VAL A 629 3.52 20.20 -17.36
N THR A 630 2.99 19.02 -17.69
CA THR A 630 3.75 17.78 -17.64
C THR A 630 4.82 17.68 -18.73
N LEU A 631 4.57 18.25 -19.90
CA LEU A 631 5.55 18.33 -21.00
C LEU A 631 6.80 19.12 -20.61
N ASN A 632 6.65 20.09 -19.71
CA ASN A 632 7.71 21.00 -19.29
C ASN A 632 8.30 20.64 -17.92
N LEU A 633 8.00 19.45 -17.37
CA LEU A 633 8.69 18.96 -16.19
C LEU A 633 10.15 18.63 -16.53
N PRO A 634 11.11 18.89 -15.63
CA PRO A 634 12.52 18.51 -15.83
C PRO A 634 12.73 17.00 -15.62
N ASP A 635 11.98 16.17 -16.34
CA ASP A 635 12.02 14.72 -16.35
C ASP A 635 12.16 14.25 -17.81
N TYR A 636 13.13 13.41 -18.12
CA TYR A 636 13.31 12.90 -19.49
C TYR A 636 12.13 12.04 -19.97
N ARG A 637 11.30 11.55 -19.04
CA ARG A 637 10.05 10.84 -19.33
C ARG A 637 8.83 11.75 -19.34
N ALA A 638 9.00 13.08 -19.31
CA ALA A 638 7.89 14.04 -19.31
C ALA A 638 6.94 13.84 -20.49
N ALA A 639 7.48 13.67 -21.70
CA ALA A 639 6.68 13.43 -22.89
C ALA A 639 5.93 12.09 -22.81
N GLU A 640 6.63 11.01 -22.42
CA GLU A 640 6.04 9.67 -22.23
C GLU A 640 4.91 9.67 -21.20
N ARG A 641 5.05 10.39 -20.07
CA ARG A 641 4.01 10.47 -19.03
C ARG A 641 2.84 11.38 -19.38
N THR A 642 3.04 12.28 -20.33
CA THR A 642 1.97 13.19 -20.78
C THR A 642 1.11 12.53 -21.84
N PHE A 643 1.74 11.77 -22.73
CA PHE A 643 1.05 10.88 -23.67
C PHE A 643 0.32 9.77 -22.90
#